data_AF-A0A9P0B345-F1
#
_entry.id   AF-A0A9P0B345-F1
#
_cell.length_a   1.000
_cell.length_b   1.000
_cell.length_c   1.000
_cell.angle_alpha   90.00
_cell.angle_beta   90.00
_cell.angle_gamma   90.00
#
_symmetry.space_group_name_H-M   'P 1'
#
loop_
_entity.id
_entity.type
_entity.pdbx_description
1 polymer ?
#
loop_
_entity_poly.entity_id
_entity_poly.type
_entity_poly.pdbx_seq_one_letter_code
_entity_poly.pdbx_strand_id
1 'polypeptide(L)'
;MTDHLLKLVKYSSVGIGLWPLKLNGIKQKLYNFYFFMGFVYYIIFNLSQVIQGISVFGKDFEKTAANFSVTLPSSVVVSKVLVVISPKIKGLLEEMERKENTYLAAEDEALKQIYRKYASHARKAFILLFGCSLVGLSLYFTTPFFLEDVNLKPNETVDGHYFIVSSWFPFDQNQYYTLAYLIQFFGIAIGFTYICNTIALYFCMFIFSTAELKILQHVLKNFSSYARRYERIFNLSYEDAQRSLVRNIIIEHTRIIKFVEVVNKLIQLTMLADFLLYSLQMAFLVVQMLNNEIPFLLRCESFTYFVVSSVQLFLTYWHAHLVFIESQNIAQAAFESEWTTYELDVKKSLIVLIRRAQIPLCFSIGPIYKMKIDALIVVTNCGAIRQKQINPFVYYIIFNLSEVIQGISVFGKDFEKTAANLSVTLPATVVVSKVLVVISPKIKDLLEEMERKKNTYLAAEDEAVKLIYRKYASHAHKAVILLFGCSLVGLSLYYTTPFFLEDLNLKPNETVDGHYFIVSSWFPFDQNRYYTVAYLIQFFGIAIGFSYVCNTVALYFCMFIFSTAELKILQHVLKNFSSYARRYERIFNLSYENAQRALVRNIITEHTRSIKFVEEVNKLIQLIMLADFLLYSLQMAFLVVQMLNNEIPFLLRCESFTYFVISTVQLFLTYWHAHLVFIESQNIAQAAFESEWTTYELDVKKSLIVLIRRAQIPLCFSIGPIYKMKIDALIVVTNCGAIRQKQINPF
;
A
#
# COMPACT_ATOMS: atom_id res chain seq x y z
N MET A 1 4.04 -38.32 19.27
CA MET A 1 4.58 -36.99 19.66
C MET A 1 5.01 -36.10 18.48
N THR A 2 4.76 -36.49 17.23
CA THR A 2 5.13 -35.78 15.98
C THR A 2 4.03 -34.85 15.43
N ASP A 3 2.85 -34.84 16.04
CA ASP A 3 1.64 -34.41 15.33
C ASP A 3 1.22 -32.96 15.62
N HIS A 4 1.98 -32.25 16.46
CA HIS A 4 1.73 -30.87 16.84
C HIS A 4 2.27 -29.88 15.79
N LEU A 5 1.40 -28.99 15.32
CA LEU A 5 1.63 -27.89 14.40
C LEU A 5 2.62 -26.86 14.97
N LEU A 6 2.45 -26.48 16.23
CA LEU A 6 3.27 -25.43 16.87
C LEU A 6 4.61 -25.92 17.42
N LYS A 7 4.89 -27.22 17.39
CA LYS A 7 6.02 -27.84 18.12
C LYS A 7 7.37 -27.19 17.84
N LEU A 8 7.77 -27.12 16.56
CA LEU A 8 9.10 -26.64 16.17
C LEU A 8 9.24 -25.13 16.42
N VAL A 9 8.21 -24.35 16.08
CA VAL A 9 8.17 -22.91 16.35
C VAL A 9 8.24 -22.63 17.84
N LYS A 10 7.48 -23.38 18.65
CA LYS A 10 7.48 -23.28 20.10
C LYS A 10 8.86 -23.53 20.69
N TYR A 11 9.53 -24.63 20.33
CA TYR A 11 10.88 -24.90 20.87
C TYR A 11 11.89 -23.82 20.48
N SER A 12 11.88 -23.38 19.22
CA SER A 12 12.76 -22.30 18.75
C SER A 12 12.46 -20.96 19.46
N SER A 13 11.18 -20.60 19.58
CA SER A 13 10.73 -19.38 20.27
C SER A 13 10.99 -19.42 21.78
N VAL A 14 10.93 -20.60 22.41
CA VAL A 14 11.34 -20.78 23.81
C VAL A 14 12.82 -20.46 23.96
N GLY A 15 13.65 -20.97 23.05
CA GLY A 15 15.09 -20.78 23.04
C GLY A 15 15.55 -19.33 23.02
N ILE A 16 14.76 -18.41 22.44
CA ILE A 16 15.06 -16.96 22.38
C ILE A 16 14.22 -16.09 23.33
N GLY A 17 13.48 -16.70 24.25
CA GLY A 17 12.69 -15.93 25.21
C GLY A 17 11.36 -15.36 24.69
N LEU A 18 10.98 -15.68 23.45
CA LEU A 18 9.81 -15.10 22.76
C LEU A 18 8.49 -15.78 23.16
N TRP A 19 8.54 -17.07 23.51
CA TRP A 19 7.34 -17.86 23.80
C TRP A 19 6.74 -17.55 25.18
N PRO A 20 5.42 -17.42 25.32
CA PRO A 20 4.78 -17.19 26.63
C PRO A 20 4.78 -18.47 27.49
N LEU A 21 5.89 -18.76 28.15
CA LEU A 21 5.94 -19.82 29.16
C LEU A 21 5.26 -19.37 30.46
N LYS A 22 4.53 -20.30 31.08
CA LYS A 22 4.00 -20.18 32.44
C LYS A 22 4.89 -20.99 33.39
N LEU A 23 5.92 -20.34 33.94
CA LEU A 23 6.86 -20.92 34.91
C LEU A 23 6.57 -20.40 36.32
N ASN A 24 6.98 -21.15 37.34
CA ASN A 24 6.75 -20.78 38.74
C ASN A 24 7.83 -19.83 39.27
N GLY A 25 7.40 -18.75 39.94
CA GLY A 25 8.23 -17.87 40.78
C GLY A 25 9.49 -17.33 40.09
N ILE A 26 10.66 -17.78 40.56
CA ILE A 26 11.99 -17.30 40.14
C ILE A 26 12.28 -17.68 38.68
N LYS A 27 11.83 -18.86 38.22
CA LYS A 27 12.09 -19.31 36.84
C LYS A 27 11.45 -18.40 35.79
N GLN A 28 10.27 -17.84 36.07
CA GLN A 28 9.63 -16.87 35.19
C GLN A 28 10.41 -15.55 35.12
N LYS A 29 10.91 -15.07 36.28
CA LYS A 29 11.73 -13.86 36.34
C LYS A 29 13.03 -14.03 35.56
N LEU A 30 13.71 -15.17 35.71
CA LEU A 30 14.92 -15.49 34.95
C LEU A 30 14.66 -15.58 33.45
N TYR A 31 13.55 -16.21 33.03
CA TYR A 31 13.18 -16.30 31.61
C TYR A 31 12.88 -14.92 31.00
N ASN A 32 12.13 -14.08 31.71
CA ASN A 32 11.85 -12.72 31.27
C ASN A 32 13.12 -11.86 31.23
N PHE A 33 14.04 -12.04 32.19
CA PHE A 33 15.33 -11.36 32.20
C PHE A 33 16.22 -11.80 31.03
N TYR A 34 16.26 -13.10 30.73
CA TYR A 34 16.96 -13.65 29.56
C TYR A 34 16.46 -13.02 28.25
N PHE A 35 15.13 -13.00 28.06
CA PHE A 35 14.51 -12.32 26.90
C PHE A 35 14.88 -10.83 26.85
N PHE A 36 14.76 -10.13 27.98
CA PHE A 36 15.04 -8.70 28.07
C PHE A 36 16.49 -8.38 27.67
N MET A 37 17.45 -9.13 28.21
CA MET A 37 18.87 -8.93 27.88
C MET A 37 19.15 -9.18 26.40
N GLY A 38 18.63 -10.28 25.83
CA GLY A 38 18.80 -10.58 24.40
C GLY A 38 18.15 -9.54 23.49
N PHE A 39 16.98 -9.03 23.86
CA PHE A 39 16.26 -8.03 23.09
C PHE A 39 16.92 -6.65 23.17
N VAL A 40 17.39 -6.23 24.35
CA VAL A 40 18.15 -4.98 24.52
C VAL A 40 19.45 -5.05 23.72
N TYR A 41 20.17 -6.17 23.78
CA TYR A 41 21.37 -6.38 22.97
C TYR A 41 21.07 -6.24 21.47
N TYR A 42 19.99 -6.88 20.99
CA TYR A 42 19.57 -6.77 19.60
C TYR A 42 19.22 -5.32 19.18
N ILE A 43 18.55 -4.55 20.05
CA ILE A 43 18.23 -3.14 19.78
C ILE A 43 19.51 -2.30 19.69
N ILE A 44 20.44 -2.46 20.63
CA ILE A 44 21.72 -1.75 20.63
C ILE A 44 22.51 -2.09 19.36
N PHE A 45 22.54 -3.37 18.97
CA PHE A 45 23.20 -3.82 17.76
C PHE A 45 22.57 -3.22 16.50
N ASN A 46 21.23 -3.18 16.40
CA ASN A 46 20.55 -2.50 15.29
C ASN A 46 20.85 -1.00 15.24
N LEU A 47 20.88 -0.33 16.39
CA LEU A 47 21.23 1.09 16.46
C LEU A 47 22.65 1.33 15.95
N SER A 48 23.60 0.48 16.31
CA SER A 48 24.97 0.51 15.77
C SER A 48 24.99 0.39 14.25
N GLN A 49 24.19 -0.52 13.67
CA GLN A 49 24.07 -0.66 12.21
C GLN A 49 23.42 0.55 11.55
N VAL A 50 22.40 1.15 12.17
CA VAL A 50 21.75 2.38 11.68
C VAL A 50 22.70 3.56 11.71
N ILE A 51 23.43 3.74 12.82
CA ILE A 51 24.44 4.81 12.95
C ILE A 51 25.50 4.65 11.86
N GLN A 52 25.95 3.42 11.59
CA GLN A 52 26.89 3.17 10.51
C GLN A 52 26.29 3.41 9.13
N GLY A 53 25.05 3.00 8.92
CA GLY A 53 24.32 3.28 7.69
C GLY A 53 24.27 4.78 7.41
N ILE A 54 23.96 5.59 8.44
CA ILE A 54 23.95 7.07 8.37
C ILE A 54 25.37 7.64 8.19
N SER A 55 26.39 7.08 8.83
CA SER A 55 27.76 7.60 8.78
C SER A 55 28.41 7.42 7.40
N VAL A 56 28.02 6.35 6.70
CA VAL A 56 28.45 5.98 5.35
C VAL A 56 27.51 6.56 4.28
N PHE A 57 26.30 6.95 4.67
CA PHE A 57 25.30 7.55 3.79
C PHE A 57 25.85 8.77 3.04
N GLY A 58 25.77 8.75 1.71
CA GLY A 58 26.26 9.80 0.83
C GLY A 58 27.76 9.78 0.54
N LYS A 59 28.57 9.00 1.29
CA LYS A 59 30.02 8.86 1.06
C LYS A 59 30.35 7.72 0.11
N ASP A 60 29.74 6.56 0.32
CA ASP A 60 30.03 5.33 -0.43
C ASP A 60 28.71 4.60 -0.67
N PHE A 61 28.24 4.62 -1.92
CA PHE A 61 26.95 4.05 -2.29
C PHE A 61 26.93 2.53 -2.10
N GLU A 62 28.02 1.83 -2.39
CA GLU A 62 28.09 0.37 -2.28
C GLU A 62 27.99 -0.08 -0.83
N LYS A 63 28.78 0.56 0.05
CA LYS A 63 28.71 0.28 1.50
C LYS A 63 27.36 0.70 2.10
N THR A 64 26.76 1.79 1.59
CA THR A 64 25.42 2.21 2.00
C THR A 64 24.37 1.18 1.60
N ALA A 65 24.39 0.72 0.34
CA ALA A 65 23.46 -0.28 -0.16
C ALA A 65 23.62 -1.60 0.62
N ALA A 66 24.86 -2.02 0.90
CA ALA A 66 25.18 -3.24 1.64
C ALA A 66 24.73 -3.16 3.11
N ASN A 67 24.87 -1.99 3.75
CA ASN A 67 24.34 -1.79 5.10
C ASN A 67 22.81 -1.75 5.09
N PHE A 68 22.18 -0.95 4.22
CA PHE A 68 20.72 -0.79 4.20
C PHE A 68 19.97 -2.05 3.79
N SER A 69 20.56 -2.93 2.97
CA SER A 69 19.96 -4.23 2.66
C SER A 69 19.78 -5.10 3.92
N VAL A 70 20.60 -4.92 4.96
CA VAL A 70 20.53 -5.66 6.23
C VAL A 70 19.81 -4.87 7.33
N THR A 71 20.07 -3.57 7.43
CA THR A 71 19.56 -2.71 8.50
C THR A 71 18.05 -2.46 8.37
N LEU A 72 17.54 -2.27 7.15
CA LEU A 72 16.12 -1.98 6.92
C LEU A 72 15.22 -3.15 7.36
N PRO A 73 15.46 -4.41 6.94
CA PRO A 73 14.66 -5.53 7.43
C PRO A 73 14.80 -5.75 8.93
N SER A 74 16.01 -5.60 9.47
CA SER A 74 16.31 -5.78 10.90
C SER A 74 15.55 -4.78 11.79
N SER A 75 15.36 -3.54 11.31
CA SER A 75 14.57 -2.54 12.02
C SER A 75 13.09 -2.94 12.21
N VAL A 76 12.49 -3.65 11.25
CA VAL A 76 11.07 -4.09 11.33
C VAL A 76 10.90 -5.22 12.34
N VAL A 77 11.93 -6.03 12.55
CA VAL A 77 11.90 -7.17 13.48
C VAL A 77 11.60 -6.71 14.90
N VAL A 78 12.10 -5.54 15.30
CA VAL A 78 11.78 -4.93 16.59
C VAL A 78 10.27 -4.79 16.74
N SER A 79 9.59 -4.26 15.73
CA SER A 79 8.13 -4.13 15.73
C SER A 79 7.41 -5.50 15.76
N LYS A 80 7.93 -6.51 15.03
CA LYS A 80 7.37 -7.87 15.04
C LYS A 80 7.47 -8.53 16.40
N VAL A 81 8.63 -8.42 17.05
CA VAL A 81 8.85 -8.97 18.40
C VAL A 81 7.88 -8.31 19.38
N LEU A 82 7.72 -6.97 19.32
CA LEU A 82 6.76 -6.25 20.15
C LEU A 82 5.30 -6.71 19.94
N VAL A 83 4.90 -7.00 18.70
CA VAL A 83 3.57 -7.56 18.39
C VAL A 83 3.43 -8.97 18.97
N VAL A 84 4.43 -9.83 18.80
CA VAL A 84 4.38 -11.22 19.29
C VAL A 84 4.32 -11.30 20.82
N ILE A 85 5.05 -10.44 21.53
CA ILE A 85 5.02 -10.43 23.00
C ILE A 85 3.73 -9.82 23.57
N SER A 86 2.89 -9.21 22.72
CA SER A 86 1.65 -8.58 23.16
C SER A 86 0.72 -9.59 23.84
N PRO A 87 -0.03 -9.17 24.87
CA PRO A 87 -0.91 -10.08 25.61
C PRO A 87 -1.99 -10.72 24.73
N LYS A 88 -2.38 -10.05 23.64
CA LYS A 88 -3.36 -10.56 22.68
C LYS A 88 -2.81 -11.73 21.86
N ILE A 89 -1.60 -11.64 21.32
CA ILE A 89 -0.97 -12.77 20.60
C ILE A 89 -0.73 -13.95 21.55
N LYS A 90 -0.28 -13.69 22.78
CA LYS A 90 -0.12 -14.74 23.80
C LYS A 90 -1.42 -15.50 24.06
N GLY A 91 -2.54 -14.78 24.23
CA GLY A 91 -3.86 -15.40 24.38
C GLY A 91 -4.29 -16.24 23.17
N LEU A 92 -3.96 -15.79 21.96
CA LEU A 92 -4.25 -16.55 20.74
C LEU A 92 -3.41 -17.83 20.63
N LEU A 93 -2.12 -17.78 21.02
CA LEU A 93 -1.26 -18.97 21.05
C LEU A 93 -1.76 -20.00 22.06
N GLU A 94 -2.23 -19.56 23.23
CA GLU A 94 -2.85 -20.45 24.23
C GLU A 94 -4.16 -21.06 23.70
N GLU A 95 -4.97 -20.30 22.96
CA GLU A 95 -6.16 -20.81 22.30
C GLU A 95 -5.81 -21.90 21.27
N MET A 96 -4.78 -21.66 20.46
CA MET A 96 -4.30 -22.61 19.44
C MET A 96 -3.83 -23.92 20.07
N GLU A 97 -3.04 -23.87 21.16
CA GLU A 97 -2.59 -25.08 21.86
C GLU A 97 -3.75 -25.88 22.43
N ARG A 98 -4.73 -25.21 23.04
CA ARG A 98 -5.92 -25.87 23.59
C ARG A 98 -6.75 -26.55 22.50
N LYS A 99 -6.96 -25.88 21.36
CA LYS A 99 -7.70 -26.42 20.22
C LYS A 99 -6.95 -27.56 19.54
N GLU A 100 -5.63 -27.45 19.38
CA GLU A 100 -4.78 -28.52 18.87
C GLU A 100 -4.91 -29.79 19.71
N ASN A 101 -4.82 -29.68 21.04
CA ASN A 101 -4.99 -30.83 21.93
C ASN A 101 -6.38 -31.45 21.80
N THR A 102 -7.42 -30.63 21.57
CA THR A 102 -8.78 -31.12 21.33
C THR A 102 -8.87 -31.92 20.03
N TYR A 103 -8.26 -31.44 18.94
CA TYR A 103 -8.25 -32.16 17.65
C TYR A 103 -7.44 -33.46 17.71
N LEU A 104 -6.30 -33.46 18.39
CA LEU A 104 -5.45 -34.64 18.53
C LEU A 104 -6.07 -35.69 19.47
N ALA A 105 -6.86 -35.25 20.46
CA ALA A 105 -7.62 -36.14 21.34
C ALA A 105 -8.94 -36.63 20.73
N ALA A 106 -9.43 -36.01 19.66
CA ALA A 106 -10.74 -36.34 19.07
C ALA A 106 -10.77 -37.79 18.56
N GLU A 107 -11.81 -38.57 18.90
CA GLU A 107 -11.94 -39.95 18.38
C GLU A 107 -12.09 -40.02 16.85
N ASP A 108 -12.41 -38.90 16.21
CA ASP A 108 -12.59 -38.82 14.76
C ASP A 108 -11.24 -38.86 14.01
N GLU A 109 -10.92 -40.02 13.44
CA GLU A 109 -9.68 -40.19 12.68
C GLU A 109 -9.64 -39.35 11.39
N ALA A 110 -10.79 -39.03 10.78
CA ALA A 110 -10.81 -38.18 9.59
C ALA A 110 -10.43 -36.74 9.94
N LEU A 111 -10.97 -36.19 11.04
CA LEU A 111 -10.58 -34.87 11.54
C LEU A 111 -9.11 -34.82 11.96
N LYS A 112 -8.64 -35.83 12.69
CA LYS A 112 -7.22 -35.97 13.07
C LYS A 112 -6.32 -36.01 11.83
N GLN A 113 -6.69 -36.76 10.79
CA GLN A 113 -5.89 -36.87 9.58
C GLN A 113 -5.78 -35.53 8.83
N ILE A 114 -6.89 -34.79 8.72
CA ILE A 114 -6.88 -33.44 8.14
C ILE A 114 -5.95 -32.54 8.93
N TYR A 115 -6.07 -32.51 10.26
CA TYR A 115 -5.21 -31.69 11.11
C TYR A 115 -3.73 -32.07 10.99
N ARG A 116 -3.41 -33.37 11.07
CA ARG A 116 -2.04 -33.91 10.92
C ARG A 116 -1.40 -33.51 9.58
N LYS A 117 -2.19 -33.44 8.50
CA LYS A 117 -1.70 -32.98 7.18
C LYS A 117 -1.21 -31.54 7.25
N TYR A 118 -2.00 -30.64 7.83
CA TYR A 118 -1.61 -29.22 7.98
C TYR A 118 -0.50 -29.03 9.02
N ALA A 119 -0.48 -29.81 10.11
CA ALA A 119 0.62 -29.81 11.08
C ALA A 119 1.94 -30.30 10.46
N SER A 120 1.90 -31.33 9.60
CA SER A 120 3.05 -31.78 8.82
C SER A 120 3.52 -30.72 7.83
N HIS A 121 2.57 -30.05 7.15
CA HIS A 121 2.88 -28.95 6.24
C HIS A 121 3.55 -27.76 6.95
N ALA A 122 3.04 -27.34 8.11
CA ALA A 122 3.65 -26.29 8.93
C ALA A 122 5.09 -26.63 9.34
N ARG A 123 5.35 -27.89 9.74
CA ARG A 123 6.70 -28.36 10.06
C ARG A 123 7.65 -28.31 8.86
N LYS A 124 7.19 -28.75 7.68
CA LYS A 124 7.99 -28.67 6.45
C LYS A 124 8.28 -27.22 6.06
N ALA A 125 7.29 -26.32 6.15
CA ALA A 125 7.48 -24.89 5.90
C ALA A 125 8.48 -24.26 6.88
N PHE A 126 8.42 -24.64 8.16
CA PHE A 126 9.39 -24.21 9.17
C PHE A 126 10.81 -24.69 8.87
N ILE A 127 10.98 -25.98 8.54
CA ILE A 127 12.29 -26.55 8.21
C ILE A 127 12.86 -25.89 6.95
N LEU A 128 12.01 -25.63 5.93
CA LEU A 128 12.42 -24.91 4.73
C LEU A 128 12.89 -23.48 5.06
N LEU A 129 12.11 -22.73 5.83
CA LEU A 129 12.47 -21.37 6.25
C LEU A 129 13.81 -21.35 7.00
N PHE A 130 13.95 -22.17 8.04
CA PHE A 130 15.16 -22.21 8.86
C PHE A 130 16.36 -22.74 8.07
N GLY A 131 16.17 -23.77 7.24
CA GLY A 131 17.23 -24.35 6.41
C GLY A 131 17.77 -23.36 5.38
N CYS A 132 16.90 -22.74 4.58
CA CYS A 132 17.32 -21.73 3.60
C CYS A 132 17.99 -20.54 4.29
N SER A 133 17.44 -20.07 5.39
CA SER A 133 17.98 -18.90 6.09
C SER A 133 19.34 -19.23 6.75
N LEU A 134 19.55 -20.46 7.25
CA LEU A 134 20.82 -20.90 7.84
C LEU A 134 21.94 -20.95 6.78
N VAL A 135 21.63 -21.34 5.54
CA VAL A 135 22.59 -21.28 4.42
C VAL A 135 23.03 -19.83 4.20
N GLY A 136 22.09 -18.88 4.14
CA GLY A 136 22.42 -17.46 4.04
C GLY A 136 23.29 -16.96 5.19
N LEU A 137 22.95 -17.33 6.42
CA LEU A 137 23.72 -16.97 7.62
C LEU A 137 25.15 -17.53 7.60
N SER A 138 25.32 -18.76 7.14
CA SER A 138 26.64 -19.40 7.05
C SER A 138 27.57 -18.70 6.06
N LEU A 139 27.03 -18.14 4.97
CA LEU A 139 27.80 -17.32 4.04
C LEU A 139 28.25 -16.02 4.70
N TYR A 140 27.35 -15.28 5.35
CA TYR A 140 27.70 -14.04 6.08
C TYR A 140 28.84 -14.25 7.09
N PHE A 141 28.85 -15.37 7.83
CA PHE A 141 29.91 -15.64 8.80
C PHE A 141 31.24 -16.07 8.18
N THR A 142 31.21 -16.70 7.00
CA THR A 142 32.42 -17.26 6.38
C THR A 142 33.05 -16.35 5.33
N THR A 143 32.26 -15.51 4.64
CA THR A 143 32.73 -14.56 3.61
C THR A 143 33.92 -13.71 4.07
N PRO A 144 33.93 -13.12 5.30
CA PRO A 144 35.05 -12.28 5.73
C PRO A 144 36.39 -13.02 5.76
N PHE A 145 36.43 -14.26 6.25
CA PHE A 145 37.67 -15.04 6.32
C PHE A 145 38.20 -15.41 4.93
N PHE A 146 37.31 -15.77 4.00
CA PHE A 146 37.71 -16.08 2.62
C PHE A 146 38.21 -14.86 1.86
N LEU A 147 37.70 -13.66 2.15
CA LEU A 147 38.18 -12.42 1.53
C LEU A 147 39.51 -11.95 2.13
N GLU A 148 39.78 -12.25 3.40
CA GLU A 148 41.10 -12.01 4.03
C GLU A 148 42.19 -12.95 3.47
N ASP A 149 41.86 -14.22 3.22
CA ASP A 149 42.81 -15.19 2.65
C ASP A 149 43.12 -14.92 1.17
N VAL A 150 42.15 -14.41 0.41
CA VAL A 150 42.28 -14.10 -1.02
C VAL A 150 42.60 -12.61 -1.20
N ASN A 151 43.81 -12.19 -0.83
CA ASN A 151 44.33 -10.85 -1.09
C ASN A 151 44.30 -10.51 -2.59
N LEU A 152 43.19 -9.92 -3.07
CA LEU A 152 42.95 -9.62 -4.49
C LEU A 152 43.71 -8.39 -5.02
N LYS A 153 44.62 -7.81 -4.26
CA LYS A 153 45.54 -6.75 -4.73
C LYS A 153 46.92 -6.91 -4.09
N PRO A 154 47.92 -7.47 -4.79
CA PRO A 154 49.28 -7.65 -4.25
C PRO A 154 50.03 -6.34 -3.96
N ASN A 155 49.53 -5.18 -4.41
CA ASN A 155 50.28 -3.92 -4.44
C ASN A 155 49.63 -2.75 -3.70
N GLU A 156 48.52 -2.96 -2.98
CA GLU A 156 47.96 -1.96 -2.08
C GLU A 156 47.82 -2.60 -0.70
N THR A 157 48.54 -2.09 0.30
CA THR A 157 48.32 -2.44 1.71
C THR A 157 46.93 -1.95 2.10
N VAL A 158 45.92 -2.80 1.92
CA VAL A 158 44.57 -2.51 2.41
C VAL A 158 44.59 -2.74 3.93
N ASP A 159 44.82 -1.67 4.69
CA ASP A 159 44.88 -1.67 6.16
C ASP A 159 43.48 -1.84 6.80
N GLY A 160 42.77 -2.94 6.51
CA GLY A 160 41.45 -3.18 7.10
C GLY A 160 40.98 -4.62 7.00
N HIS A 161 40.49 -5.14 8.14
CA HIS A 161 39.85 -6.45 8.23
C HIS A 161 38.45 -6.45 7.57
N TYR A 162 38.03 -7.60 7.05
CA TYR A 162 36.66 -7.77 6.57
C TYR A 162 35.73 -8.12 7.74
N PHE A 163 34.58 -7.45 7.82
CA PHE A 163 33.57 -7.64 8.87
C PHE A 163 32.31 -8.28 8.29
N ILE A 164 31.52 -8.96 9.15
CA ILE A 164 30.28 -9.63 8.74
C ILE A 164 29.27 -8.61 8.21
N VAL A 165 29.17 -7.46 8.87
CA VAL A 165 28.32 -6.35 8.44
C VAL A 165 28.93 -5.03 8.86
N SER A 166 28.76 -4.00 8.01
CA SER A 166 29.19 -2.65 8.34
C SER A 166 28.43 -2.14 9.58
N SER A 167 29.11 -2.04 10.72
CA SER A 167 28.54 -1.61 12.01
C SER A 167 29.42 -0.54 12.67
N TRP A 168 28.82 0.31 13.49
CA TRP A 168 29.56 1.35 14.21
C TRP A 168 29.93 0.85 15.62
N PHE A 169 31.18 1.04 16.03
CA PHE A 169 31.64 0.71 17.38
C PHE A 169 32.24 1.93 18.07
N PRO A 170 32.13 2.02 19.41
CA PRO A 170 32.75 3.08 20.20
C PRO A 170 34.27 2.87 20.41
N PHE A 171 34.87 1.88 19.74
CA PHE A 171 36.29 1.54 19.79
C PHE A 171 36.80 1.22 18.38
N ASP A 172 38.11 1.21 18.18
CA ASP A 172 38.70 0.86 16.88
C ASP A 172 38.51 -0.63 16.57
N GLN A 173 37.67 -0.91 15.59
CA GLN A 173 37.31 -2.26 15.15
C GLN A 173 38.48 -3.03 14.53
N ASN A 174 39.45 -2.33 13.91
CA ASN A 174 40.61 -2.98 13.30
C ASN A 174 41.60 -3.44 14.37
N GLN A 175 41.80 -2.64 15.42
CA GLN A 175 42.65 -3.01 16.57
C GLN A 175 42.04 -4.16 17.39
N TYR A 176 40.72 -4.17 17.54
CA TYR A 176 39.99 -5.17 18.33
C TYR A 176 39.10 -6.06 17.45
N TYR A 177 39.66 -6.58 16.35
CA TYR A 177 38.93 -7.34 15.34
C TYR A 177 38.12 -8.51 15.91
N THR A 178 38.74 -9.40 16.70
CA THR A 178 38.06 -10.57 17.27
C THR A 178 36.87 -10.18 18.15
N LEU A 179 36.98 -9.09 18.90
CA LEU A 179 35.90 -8.59 19.74
C LEU A 179 34.74 -8.05 18.89
N ALA A 180 35.04 -7.22 17.89
CA ALA A 180 34.04 -6.68 16.96
C ALA A 180 33.33 -7.81 16.20
N TYR A 181 34.08 -8.80 15.70
CA TYR A 181 33.54 -9.97 15.03
C TYR A 181 32.61 -10.78 15.95
N LEU A 182 33.00 -11.05 17.21
CA LEU A 182 32.14 -11.76 18.17
C LEU A 182 30.84 -11.00 18.47
N ILE A 183 30.90 -9.67 18.62
CA ILE A 183 29.70 -8.84 18.82
C ILE A 183 28.77 -8.95 17.60
N GLN A 184 29.30 -8.85 16.39
CA GLN A 184 28.51 -9.01 15.17
C GLN A 184 27.92 -10.42 15.03
N PHE A 185 28.71 -11.45 15.33
CA PHE A 185 28.28 -12.85 15.29
C PHE A 185 27.05 -13.08 16.18
N PHE A 186 27.13 -12.68 17.45
CA PHE A 186 25.98 -12.84 18.36
C PHE A 186 24.81 -11.92 17.97
N GLY A 187 25.08 -10.69 17.51
CA GLY A 187 24.05 -9.73 17.08
C GLY A 187 23.20 -10.27 15.93
N ILE A 188 23.88 -10.77 14.89
CA ILE A 188 23.25 -11.33 13.71
C ILE A 188 22.60 -12.68 14.02
N ALA A 189 23.23 -13.56 14.82
CA ALA A 189 22.62 -14.84 15.20
C ALA A 189 21.30 -14.64 15.97
N ILE A 190 21.26 -13.68 16.90
CA ILE A 190 20.03 -13.32 17.63
C ILE A 190 19.01 -12.72 16.67
N GLY A 191 19.41 -11.75 15.82
CA GLY A 191 18.54 -11.10 14.85
C GLY A 191 17.91 -12.07 13.86
N PHE A 192 18.72 -12.95 13.28
CA PHE A 192 18.31 -14.07 12.44
C PHE A 192 17.22 -14.91 13.11
N THR A 193 17.43 -15.25 14.38
CA THR A 193 16.51 -16.12 15.10
C THR A 193 15.19 -15.40 15.38
N TYR A 194 15.21 -14.09 15.66
CA TYR A 194 13.99 -13.27 15.75
C TYR A 194 13.24 -13.16 14.41
N ILE A 195 13.95 -12.93 13.30
CA ILE A 195 13.35 -12.89 11.95
C ILE A 195 12.63 -14.21 11.66
N CYS A 196 13.33 -15.33 11.77
CA CYS A 196 12.78 -16.63 11.42
C CYS A 196 11.60 -17.02 12.34
N ASN A 197 11.70 -16.76 13.65
CA ASN A 197 10.62 -17.10 14.58
C ASN A 197 9.37 -16.22 14.38
N THR A 198 9.52 -14.92 14.15
CA THR A 198 8.35 -14.03 13.95
C THR A 198 7.60 -14.37 12.66
N ILE A 199 8.32 -14.63 11.56
CA ILE A 199 7.74 -15.09 10.29
C ILE A 199 7.05 -16.45 10.48
N ALA A 200 7.73 -17.39 11.16
CA ALA A 200 7.18 -18.71 11.45
C ALA A 200 5.88 -18.66 12.26
N LEU A 201 5.82 -17.81 13.29
CA LEU A 201 4.61 -17.63 14.08
C LEU A 201 3.45 -17.10 13.24
N TYR A 202 3.69 -16.10 12.38
CA TYR A 202 2.65 -15.56 11.51
C TYR A 202 2.09 -16.61 10.56
N PHE A 203 2.94 -17.31 9.81
CA PHE A 203 2.40 -18.31 8.89
C PHE A 203 1.82 -19.53 9.62
N CYS A 204 2.28 -19.88 10.83
CA CYS A 204 1.65 -20.94 11.62
C CYS A 204 0.24 -20.54 12.07
N MET A 205 -0.02 -19.28 12.43
CA MET A 205 -1.38 -18.79 12.69
C MET A 205 -2.25 -18.84 11.42
N PHE A 206 -1.68 -18.57 10.25
CA PHE A 206 -2.41 -18.69 8.97
C PHE A 206 -2.74 -20.14 8.66
N ILE A 207 -1.77 -21.06 8.74
CA ILE A 207 -1.97 -22.50 8.50
C ILE A 207 -2.97 -23.07 9.49
N PHE A 208 -2.94 -22.65 10.76
CA PHE A 208 -3.94 -23.06 11.75
C PHE A 208 -5.34 -22.61 11.33
N SER A 209 -5.51 -21.35 10.94
CA SER A 209 -6.80 -20.84 10.42
C SER A 209 -7.27 -21.63 9.21
N THR A 210 -6.36 -21.97 8.27
CA THR A 210 -6.64 -22.82 7.11
C THR A 210 -7.10 -24.21 7.52
N ALA A 211 -6.43 -24.83 8.50
CA ALA A 211 -6.77 -26.17 9.00
C ALA A 211 -8.17 -26.18 9.64
N GLU A 212 -8.51 -25.17 10.45
CA GLU A 212 -9.83 -25.06 11.08
C GLU A 212 -10.94 -24.85 10.04
N LEU A 213 -10.70 -24.01 9.03
CA LEU A 213 -11.63 -23.86 7.90
C LEU A 213 -11.80 -25.19 7.15
N LYS A 214 -10.73 -25.95 6.93
CA LYS A 214 -10.81 -27.24 6.23
C LYS A 214 -11.56 -28.30 7.01
N ILE A 215 -11.35 -28.33 8.32
CA ILE A 215 -12.12 -29.17 9.24
C ILE A 215 -13.61 -28.83 9.15
N LEU A 216 -13.95 -27.54 9.18
CA LEU A 216 -15.34 -27.10 9.08
C LEU A 216 -15.98 -27.46 7.73
N GLN A 217 -15.24 -27.32 6.62
CA GLN A 217 -15.68 -27.80 5.31
C GLN A 217 -15.95 -29.31 5.32
N HIS A 218 -15.08 -30.11 5.93
CA HIS A 218 -15.25 -31.55 5.99
C HIS A 218 -16.49 -31.96 6.80
N VAL A 219 -16.75 -31.28 7.93
CA VAL A 219 -17.97 -31.49 8.73
C VAL A 219 -19.21 -31.10 7.94
N LEU A 220 -19.18 -29.98 7.19
CA LEU A 220 -20.29 -29.54 6.34
C LEU A 220 -20.60 -30.54 5.21
N LYS A 221 -19.58 -31.04 4.50
CA LYS A 221 -19.79 -32.01 3.42
C LYS A 221 -20.38 -33.34 3.92
N ASN A 222 -20.06 -33.72 5.15
CA ASN A 222 -20.51 -34.97 5.77
C ASN A 222 -21.57 -34.73 6.85
N PHE A 223 -22.34 -33.64 6.75
CA PHE A 223 -23.22 -33.15 7.81
C PHE A 223 -24.18 -34.23 8.35
N SER A 224 -24.79 -35.04 7.48
CA SER A 224 -25.71 -36.12 7.86
C SER A 224 -25.04 -37.18 8.77
N SER A 225 -23.79 -37.55 8.50
CA SER A 225 -23.03 -38.50 9.31
C SER A 225 -22.70 -37.93 10.70
N TYR A 226 -22.28 -36.67 10.75
CA TYR A 226 -22.02 -35.98 12.00
C TYR A 226 -23.30 -35.72 12.80
N ALA A 227 -24.45 -35.48 12.15
CA ALA A 227 -25.74 -35.34 12.82
C ALA A 227 -26.15 -36.65 13.51
N ARG A 228 -26.01 -37.81 12.84
CA ARG A 228 -26.22 -39.13 13.47
C ARG A 228 -25.24 -39.44 14.60
N ARG A 229 -24.05 -38.84 14.57
CA ARG A 229 -23.10 -38.95 15.69
C ARG A 229 -23.56 -38.11 16.88
N TYR A 230 -24.05 -36.90 16.66
CA TYR A 230 -24.62 -36.04 17.71
C TYR A 230 -25.86 -36.68 18.34
N GLU A 231 -26.72 -37.29 17.53
CA GLU A 231 -27.88 -38.07 17.96
C GLU A 231 -27.48 -39.14 18.98
N ARG A 232 -26.45 -39.95 18.65
CA ARG A 232 -25.95 -41.02 19.53
C ARG A 232 -25.23 -40.52 20.79
N ILE A 233 -24.41 -39.46 20.68
CA ILE A 233 -23.61 -38.95 21.80
C ILE A 233 -24.49 -38.23 22.83
N PHE A 234 -25.43 -37.41 22.36
CA PHE A 234 -26.27 -36.57 23.23
C PHE A 234 -27.66 -37.17 23.50
N ASN A 235 -27.97 -38.34 22.93
CA ASN A 235 -29.25 -39.02 23.03
C ASN A 235 -30.43 -38.10 22.67
N LEU A 236 -30.31 -37.42 21.52
CA LEU A 236 -31.27 -36.44 20.99
C LEU A 236 -32.10 -37.04 19.86
N SER A 237 -33.23 -36.41 19.50
CA SER A 237 -33.88 -36.65 18.19
C SER A 237 -32.92 -36.26 17.05
N TYR A 238 -33.00 -36.94 15.91
CA TYR A 238 -32.20 -36.61 14.73
C TYR A 238 -32.37 -35.14 14.29
N GLU A 239 -33.58 -34.58 14.40
CA GLU A 239 -33.85 -33.16 14.10
C GLU A 239 -33.09 -32.22 15.06
N ASP A 240 -33.16 -32.49 16.36
CA ASP A 240 -32.45 -31.71 17.37
C ASP A 240 -30.93 -31.86 17.28
N ALA A 241 -30.45 -33.03 16.83
CA ALA A 241 -29.06 -33.26 16.51
C ALA A 241 -28.60 -32.42 15.31
N GLN A 242 -29.41 -32.32 14.25
CA GLN A 242 -29.11 -31.44 13.11
C GLN A 242 -29.05 -29.96 13.53
N ARG A 243 -30.03 -29.48 14.30
CA ARG A 243 -30.05 -28.09 14.82
C ARG A 243 -28.82 -27.81 15.69
N SER A 244 -28.47 -28.73 16.57
CA SER A 244 -27.30 -28.61 17.45
C SER A 244 -25.99 -28.59 16.68
N LEU A 245 -25.85 -29.44 15.65
CA LEU A 245 -24.67 -29.48 14.80
C LEU A 245 -24.50 -28.19 14.00
N VAL A 246 -25.56 -27.69 13.34
CA VAL A 246 -25.48 -26.44 12.56
C VAL A 246 -25.15 -25.25 13.46
N ARG A 247 -25.70 -25.22 14.68
CA ARG A 247 -25.38 -24.21 15.68
C ARG A 247 -23.90 -24.26 16.06
N ASN A 248 -23.34 -25.44 16.29
CA ASN A 248 -21.93 -25.59 16.61
C ASN A 248 -21.02 -25.17 15.44
N ILE A 249 -21.38 -25.53 14.20
CA ILE A 249 -20.68 -25.08 12.98
C ILE A 249 -20.63 -23.54 12.91
N ILE A 250 -21.74 -22.86 13.17
CA ILE A 250 -21.81 -21.39 13.15
C ILE A 250 -20.96 -20.78 14.26
N ILE A 251 -20.99 -21.35 15.48
CA ILE A 251 -20.16 -20.90 16.60
C ILE A 251 -18.67 -21.03 16.25
N GLU A 252 -18.26 -22.17 15.72
CA GLU A 252 -16.87 -22.41 15.32
C GLU A 252 -16.44 -21.51 14.15
N HIS A 253 -17.29 -21.33 13.13
CA HIS A 253 -17.01 -20.39 12.04
C HIS A 253 -16.83 -18.95 12.56
N THR A 254 -17.71 -18.51 13.47
CA THR A 254 -17.65 -17.18 14.07
C THR A 254 -16.38 -17.00 14.91
N ARG A 255 -15.94 -18.04 15.62
CA ARG A 255 -14.67 -18.03 16.36
C ARG A 255 -13.48 -17.88 15.42
N ILE A 256 -13.43 -18.65 14.33
CA ILE A 256 -12.36 -18.55 13.31
C ILE A 256 -12.32 -17.15 12.71
N ILE A 257 -13.48 -16.56 12.38
CA ILE A 257 -13.59 -15.19 11.87
C ILE A 257 -12.95 -14.21 12.87
N LYS A 258 -13.34 -14.28 14.15
CA LYS A 258 -12.80 -13.40 15.19
C LYS A 258 -11.30 -13.60 15.37
N PHE A 259 -10.81 -14.84 15.34
CA PHE A 259 -9.39 -15.16 15.40
C PHE A 259 -8.61 -14.46 14.27
N VAL A 260 -9.06 -14.63 13.03
CA VAL A 260 -8.45 -14.01 11.85
C VAL A 260 -8.51 -12.48 11.91
N GLU A 261 -9.63 -11.90 12.33
CA GLU A 261 -9.77 -10.44 12.48
C GLU A 261 -8.83 -9.84 13.53
N VAL A 262 -8.68 -10.52 14.68
CA VAL A 262 -7.75 -10.09 15.74
C VAL A 262 -6.30 -10.20 15.26
N VAL A 263 -5.92 -11.34 14.66
CA VAL A 263 -4.57 -11.51 14.10
C VAL A 263 -4.29 -10.44 13.04
N ASN A 264 -5.21 -10.24 12.09
CA ASN A 264 -5.07 -9.23 11.05
C ASN A 264 -4.89 -7.82 11.61
N LYS A 265 -5.70 -7.42 12.62
CA LYS A 265 -5.59 -6.09 13.23
C LYS A 265 -4.24 -5.87 13.92
N LEU A 266 -3.65 -6.92 14.49
CA LEU A 266 -2.35 -6.85 15.18
C LEU A 266 -1.18 -6.80 14.21
N ILE A 267 -1.25 -7.51 13.08
CA ILE A 267 -0.11 -7.62 12.15
C ILE A 267 -0.18 -6.65 10.96
N GLN A 268 -1.34 -6.11 10.60
CA GLN A 268 -1.53 -5.38 9.32
C GLN A 268 -0.56 -4.21 9.13
N LEU A 269 -0.22 -3.46 10.19
CA LEU A 269 0.71 -2.33 10.09
C LEU A 269 2.16 -2.82 9.96
N THR A 270 2.53 -3.85 10.71
CA THR A 270 3.84 -4.50 10.60
C THR A 270 4.04 -5.12 9.21
N MET A 271 3.00 -5.72 8.65
CA MET A 271 3.01 -6.27 7.29
C MET A 271 3.17 -5.18 6.22
N LEU A 272 2.65 -3.96 6.46
CA LEU A 272 2.88 -2.81 5.58
C LEU A 272 4.33 -2.35 5.65
N ALA A 273 4.90 -2.23 6.85
CA ALA A 273 6.31 -1.88 7.02
C ALA A 273 7.23 -2.92 6.36
N ASP A 274 6.93 -4.21 6.54
CA ASP A 274 7.62 -5.30 5.84
C ASP A 274 7.54 -5.13 4.34
N PHE A 275 6.35 -4.97 3.78
CA PHE A 275 6.17 -4.86 2.32
C PHE A 275 7.01 -3.73 1.72
N LEU A 276 7.01 -2.55 2.35
CA LEU A 276 7.79 -1.40 1.88
C LEU A 276 9.30 -1.64 2.02
N LEU A 277 9.76 -2.14 3.17
CA LEU A 277 11.18 -2.27 3.46
C LEU A 277 11.81 -3.48 2.75
N TYR A 278 11.08 -4.58 2.56
CA TYR A 278 11.50 -5.68 1.69
C TYR A 278 11.59 -5.22 0.23
N SER A 279 10.69 -4.35 -0.26
CA SER A 279 10.82 -3.86 -1.65
C SER A 279 12.10 -3.06 -1.86
N LEU A 280 12.47 -2.23 -0.89
CA LEU A 280 13.70 -1.44 -0.91
C LEU A 280 14.96 -2.32 -0.72
N GLN A 281 14.90 -3.30 0.18
CA GLN A 281 15.94 -4.32 0.35
C GLN A 281 16.21 -5.08 -0.95
N MET A 282 15.16 -5.56 -1.62
CA MET A 282 15.29 -6.33 -2.86
C MET A 282 15.91 -5.48 -3.97
N ALA A 283 15.60 -4.19 -4.03
CA ALA A 283 16.26 -3.27 -4.96
C ALA A 283 17.77 -3.15 -4.68
N PHE A 284 18.18 -2.95 -3.43
CA PHE A 284 19.61 -2.87 -3.06
C PHE A 284 20.37 -4.17 -3.36
N LEU A 285 19.76 -5.33 -3.12
CA LEU A 285 20.38 -6.62 -3.42
C LEU A 285 20.58 -6.86 -4.91
N VAL A 286 19.61 -6.47 -5.74
CA VAL A 286 19.74 -6.56 -7.20
C VAL A 286 20.89 -5.66 -7.69
N VAL A 287 21.01 -4.45 -7.15
CA VAL A 287 22.13 -3.54 -7.49
C VAL A 287 23.48 -4.16 -7.11
N GLN A 288 23.60 -4.75 -5.93
CA GLN A 288 24.82 -5.44 -5.49
C GLN A 288 25.16 -6.66 -6.35
N MET A 289 24.14 -7.40 -6.80
CA MET A 289 24.34 -8.56 -7.68
C MET A 289 24.82 -8.17 -9.08
N LEU A 290 24.36 -7.03 -9.61
CA LEU A 290 24.68 -6.57 -10.96
C LEU A 290 25.97 -5.77 -11.05
N ASN A 291 26.48 -5.28 -9.91
CA ASN A 291 27.70 -4.50 -9.88
C ASN A 291 28.94 -5.40 -10.04
N ASN A 292 29.58 -5.33 -11.20
CA ASN A 292 30.75 -6.14 -11.52
C ASN A 292 32.00 -5.78 -10.70
N GLU A 293 32.02 -4.60 -10.06
CA GLU A 293 33.13 -4.12 -9.22
C GLU A 293 33.16 -4.82 -7.83
N ILE A 294 32.02 -5.37 -7.39
CA ILE A 294 31.91 -6.09 -6.11
C ILE A 294 32.52 -7.51 -6.24
N PRO A 295 33.34 -7.99 -5.30
CA PRO A 295 33.89 -9.35 -5.32
C PRO A 295 32.84 -10.44 -5.54
N PHE A 296 33.18 -11.48 -6.31
CA PHE A 296 32.27 -12.57 -6.66
C PHE A 296 31.58 -13.20 -5.44
N LEU A 297 32.32 -13.40 -4.34
CA LEU A 297 31.80 -14.00 -3.12
C LEU A 297 30.71 -13.15 -2.47
N LEU A 298 30.88 -11.82 -2.43
CA LEU A 298 29.87 -10.86 -1.92
C LEU A 298 28.64 -10.77 -2.83
N ARG A 299 28.81 -10.95 -4.15
CA ARG A 299 27.68 -11.08 -5.08
C ARG A 299 26.90 -12.38 -4.85
N CYS A 300 27.60 -13.49 -4.59
CA CYS A 300 26.96 -14.77 -4.24
C CYS A 300 26.20 -14.69 -2.90
N GLU A 301 26.74 -13.97 -1.93
CA GLU A 301 26.06 -13.66 -0.66
C GLU A 301 24.78 -12.85 -0.90
N SER A 302 24.88 -11.77 -1.68
CA SER A 302 23.74 -10.92 -2.07
C SER A 302 22.65 -11.72 -2.79
N PHE A 303 23.03 -12.59 -3.72
CA PHE A 303 22.11 -13.50 -4.40
C PHE A 303 21.44 -14.48 -3.44
N THR A 304 22.21 -15.08 -2.53
CA THR A 304 21.65 -16.01 -1.53
C THR A 304 20.64 -15.28 -0.64
N TYR A 305 20.95 -14.05 -0.22
CA TYR A 305 20.05 -13.26 0.62
C TYR A 305 18.78 -12.82 -0.12
N PHE A 306 18.89 -12.52 -1.43
CA PHE A 306 17.73 -12.28 -2.30
C PHE A 306 16.82 -13.51 -2.39
N VAL A 307 17.39 -14.71 -2.57
CA VAL A 307 16.64 -15.98 -2.59
C VAL A 307 15.97 -16.25 -1.25
N VAL A 308 16.70 -16.10 -0.14
CA VAL A 308 16.16 -16.29 1.22
C VAL A 308 14.99 -15.34 1.49
N SER A 309 15.15 -14.05 1.15
CA SER A 309 14.10 -13.04 1.33
C SER A 309 12.87 -13.32 0.46
N SER A 310 13.07 -13.81 -0.76
CA SER A 310 11.99 -14.25 -1.66
C SER A 310 11.21 -15.44 -1.09
N VAL A 311 11.91 -16.43 -0.53
CA VAL A 311 11.29 -17.59 0.14
C VAL A 311 10.48 -17.16 1.37
N GLN A 312 11.02 -16.23 2.18
CA GLN A 312 10.33 -15.68 3.35
C GLN A 312 9.01 -14.98 2.97
N LEU A 313 9.03 -14.14 1.93
CA LEU A 313 7.84 -13.46 1.41
C LEU A 313 6.84 -14.49 0.85
N PHE A 314 7.32 -15.43 0.02
CA PHE A 314 6.45 -16.45 -0.57
C PHE A 314 5.72 -17.28 0.50
N LEU A 315 6.43 -17.80 1.50
CA LEU A 315 5.81 -18.60 2.57
C LEU A 315 4.73 -17.81 3.31
N THR A 316 4.99 -16.55 3.64
CA THR A 316 4.04 -15.71 4.36
C THR A 316 2.79 -15.43 3.53
N TYR A 317 2.95 -15.03 2.27
CA TYR A 317 1.85 -14.63 1.38
C TYR A 317 1.05 -15.81 0.88
N TRP A 318 1.69 -16.94 0.57
CA TRP A 318 1.02 -18.18 0.16
C TRP A 318 0.09 -18.67 1.26
N HIS A 319 0.55 -18.74 2.51
CA HIS A 319 -0.28 -19.20 3.62
C HIS A 319 -1.42 -18.21 3.95
N ALA A 320 -1.19 -16.89 3.83
CA ALA A 320 -2.28 -15.91 3.93
C ALA A 320 -3.32 -16.07 2.81
N HIS A 321 -2.89 -16.37 1.58
CA HIS A 321 -3.76 -16.60 0.44
C HIS A 321 -4.58 -17.90 0.58
N LEU A 322 -4.02 -18.96 1.18
CA LEU A 322 -4.77 -20.18 1.47
C LEU A 322 -5.96 -19.94 2.40
N VAL A 323 -5.84 -19.04 3.39
CA VAL A 323 -6.98 -18.65 4.26
C VAL A 323 -8.08 -17.98 3.43
N PHE A 324 -7.73 -17.14 2.46
CA PHE A 324 -8.69 -16.54 1.54
C PHE A 324 -9.47 -17.61 0.77
N ILE A 325 -8.77 -18.52 0.10
CA ILE A 325 -9.38 -19.61 -0.68
C ILE A 325 -10.28 -20.48 0.20
N GLU A 326 -9.75 -20.99 1.32
CA GLU A 326 -10.48 -21.94 2.16
C GLU A 326 -11.67 -21.29 2.89
N SER A 327 -11.67 -19.97 3.09
CA SER A 327 -12.84 -19.28 3.61
C SER A 327 -14.01 -19.23 2.62
N GLN A 328 -13.71 -19.08 1.31
CA GLN A 328 -14.74 -19.10 0.26
C GLN A 328 -15.32 -20.51 0.09
N ASN A 329 -14.47 -21.53 0.21
CA ASN A 329 -14.85 -22.92 0.08
C ASN A 329 -15.83 -23.39 1.18
N ILE A 330 -16.05 -22.63 2.26
CA ILE A 330 -17.12 -22.91 3.24
C ILE A 330 -18.50 -22.84 2.58
N ALA A 331 -18.74 -21.85 1.72
CA ALA A 331 -20.00 -21.72 0.99
C ALA A 331 -20.21 -22.92 0.05
N GLN A 332 -19.15 -23.30 -0.65
CA GLN A 332 -19.17 -24.46 -1.55
C GLN A 332 -19.41 -25.77 -0.78
N ALA A 333 -18.73 -25.98 0.34
CA ALA A 333 -18.90 -27.17 1.18
C ALA A 333 -20.31 -27.28 1.77
N ALA A 334 -20.93 -26.15 2.14
CA ALA A 334 -22.33 -26.13 2.57
C ALA A 334 -23.29 -26.48 1.43
N PHE A 335 -23.00 -26.04 0.20
CA PHE A 335 -23.81 -26.36 -0.98
C PHE A 335 -23.66 -27.82 -1.44
N GLU A 336 -22.47 -28.40 -1.32
CA GLU A 336 -22.18 -29.81 -1.63
C GLU A 336 -22.74 -30.80 -0.61
N SER A 337 -23.28 -30.31 0.51
CA SER A 337 -23.94 -31.15 1.50
C SER A 337 -25.29 -31.68 0.99
N GLU A 338 -25.87 -32.68 1.66
CA GLU A 338 -27.22 -33.21 1.37
C GLU A 338 -28.35 -32.26 1.81
N TRP A 339 -28.19 -30.96 1.59
CA TRP A 339 -29.01 -29.88 2.16
C TRP A 339 -30.50 -29.96 1.84
N THR A 340 -30.87 -30.64 0.77
CA THR A 340 -32.27 -30.89 0.39
C THR A 340 -33.01 -31.72 1.44
N THR A 341 -32.30 -32.59 2.17
CA THR A 341 -32.84 -33.51 3.18
C THR A 341 -32.92 -32.92 4.58
N TYR A 342 -32.37 -31.71 4.80
CA TYR A 342 -32.31 -31.10 6.13
C TYR A 342 -33.62 -30.45 6.53
N GLU A 343 -33.80 -30.31 7.85
CA GLU A 343 -34.92 -29.58 8.42
C GLU A 343 -34.95 -28.11 7.97
N LEU A 344 -36.13 -27.49 7.98
CA LEU A 344 -36.34 -26.12 7.50
C LEU A 344 -35.45 -25.11 8.24
N ASP A 345 -35.29 -25.25 9.55
CA ASP A 345 -34.49 -24.30 10.35
C ASP A 345 -32.99 -24.46 10.12
N VAL A 346 -32.54 -25.68 9.82
CA VAL A 346 -31.16 -25.96 9.40
C VAL A 346 -30.89 -25.35 8.02
N LYS A 347 -31.82 -25.48 7.08
CA LYS A 347 -31.74 -24.83 5.75
C LYS A 347 -31.63 -23.32 5.86
N LYS A 348 -32.48 -22.67 6.68
CA LYS A 348 -32.40 -21.22 6.94
C LYS A 348 -31.04 -20.81 7.50
N SER A 349 -30.52 -21.58 8.45
CA SER A 349 -29.21 -21.35 9.08
C SER A 349 -28.05 -21.50 8.08
N LEU A 350 -28.11 -22.50 7.20
CA LEU A 350 -27.13 -22.69 6.13
C LEU A 350 -27.13 -21.55 5.11
N ILE A 351 -28.29 -20.97 4.78
CA ILE A 351 -28.35 -19.79 3.90
C ILE A 351 -27.57 -18.62 4.51
N VAL A 352 -27.73 -18.37 5.81
CA VAL A 352 -26.97 -17.32 6.53
C VAL A 352 -25.47 -17.63 6.51
N LEU A 353 -25.09 -18.90 6.76
CA LEU A 353 -23.70 -19.34 6.72
C LEU A 353 -23.08 -19.13 5.33
N ILE A 354 -23.75 -19.56 4.25
CA ILE A 354 -23.32 -19.38 2.87
C ILE A 354 -23.16 -17.90 2.56
N ARG A 355 -24.16 -17.07 2.93
CA ARG A 355 -24.11 -15.63 2.70
C ARG A 355 -22.94 -14.97 3.42
N ARG A 356 -22.60 -15.42 4.63
CA ARG A 356 -21.42 -14.93 5.36
C ARG A 356 -20.12 -15.42 4.74
N ALA A 357 -20.05 -16.66 4.28
CA ALA A 357 -18.85 -17.27 3.68
C ALA A 357 -18.50 -16.66 2.30
N GLN A 358 -19.48 -16.06 1.60
CA GLN A 358 -19.24 -15.26 0.39
C GLN A 358 -18.39 -13.98 0.64
N ILE A 359 -18.21 -13.58 1.90
CA ILE A 359 -17.28 -12.52 2.30
C ILE A 359 -15.99 -13.19 2.80
N PRO A 360 -14.95 -13.30 1.96
CA PRO A 360 -13.76 -14.08 2.29
C PRO A 360 -12.94 -13.46 3.42
N LEU A 361 -12.33 -14.32 4.23
CA LEU A 361 -11.37 -13.94 5.25
C LEU A 361 -10.03 -13.66 4.59
N CYS A 362 -9.49 -12.47 4.81
CA CYS A 362 -8.23 -12.06 4.20
C CYS A 362 -7.39 -11.25 5.17
N PHE A 363 -6.09 -11.57 5.22
CA PHE A 363 -5.10 -10.71 5.83
C PHE A 363 -4.80 -9.52 4.90
N SER A 364 -4.45 -8.38 5.49
CA SER A 364 -4.25 -7.12 4.79
C SER A 364 -2.86 -6.53 5.07
N ILE A 365 -2.26 -5.93 4.05
CA ILE A 365 -1.03 -5.15 4.10
C ILE A 365 -1.47 -3.70 4.37
N GLY A 366 -1.50 -3.34 5.65
CA GLY A 366 -2.14 -2.10 6.10
C GLY A 366 -3.57 -1.96 5.56
N PRO A 367 -4.04 -0.72 5.33
CA PRO A 367 -5.32 -0.47 4.66
C PRO A 367 -5.25 -0.60 3.12
N ILE A 368 -4.10 -0.98 2.55
CA ILE A 368 -3.75 -0.74 1.15
C ILE A 368 -4.04 -1.97 0.27
N TYR A 369 -3.49 -3.13 0.62
CA TYR A 369 -3.61 -4.35 -0.18
C TYR A 369 -4.11 -5.53 0.66
N LYS A 370 -4.75 -6.50 0.00
CA LYS A 370 -5.01 -7.81 0.59
C LYS A 370 -3.78 -8.69 0.34
N MET A 371 -3.35 -9.45 1.34
CA MET A 371 -2.25 -10.41 1.24
C MET A 371 -2.67 -11.58 0.33
N LYS A 372 -2.51 -11.38 -0.98
CA LYS A 372 -2.74 -12.37 -2.04
C LYS A 372 -1.45 -12.58 -2.83
N ILE A 373 -1.34 -13.72 -3.51
CA ILE A 373 -0.19 -14.02 -4.39
C ILE A 373 -0.05 -12.96 -5.49
N ASP A 374 -1.15 -12.38 -5.96
CA ASP A 374 -1.13 -11.27 -6.93
C ASP A 374 -0.27 -10.09 -6.47
N ALA A 375 -0.27 -9.79 -5.15
CA ALA A 375 0.56 -8.73 -4.58
C ALA A 375 2.06 -9.11 -4.55
N LEU A 376 2.38 -10.41 -4.42
CA LEU A 376 3.75 -10.92 -4.54
C LEU A 376 4.24 -10.84 -5.99
N ILE A 377 3.36 -11.16 -6.96
CA ILE A 377 3.65 -11.07 -8.40
C ILE A 377 3.98 -9.62 -8.80
N VAL A 378 3.35 -8.61 -8.20
CA VAL A 378 3.72 -7.20 -8.43
C VAL A 378 5.15 -6.92 -7.97
N VAL A 379 5.55 -7.42 -6.79
CA VAL A 379 6.90 -7.24 -6.24
C VAL A 379 7.95 -7.98 -7.06
N THR A 380 7.68 -9.22 -7.50
CA THR A 380 8.63 -10.00 -8.30
C THR A 380 8.66 -9.58 -9.78
N ASN A 381 7.54 -9.16 -10.36
CA ASN A 381 7.51 -8.67 -11.75
C ASN A 381 8.07 -7.24 -11.89
N CYS A 382 8.14 -6.44 -10.82
CA CYS A 382 8.97 -5.24 -10.83
C CYS A 382 10.46 -5.55 -11.08
N GLY A 383 10.91 -6.78 -10.79
CA GLY A 383 12.26 -7.26 -11.11
C GLY A 383 12.39 -8.07 -12.42
N ALA A 384 11.28 -8.40 -13.09
CA ALA A 384 11.29 -9.26 -14.28
C ALA A 384 10.28 -8.74 -15.34
N ILE A 385 10.67 -7.71 -16.07
CA ILE A 385 9.86 -7.17 -17.17
C ILE A 385 10.11 -8.02 -18.44
N ARG A 386 9.07 -8.75 -18.85
CA ARG A 386 9.04 -9.53 -20.10
C ARG A 386 9.00 -8.58 -21.31
N GLN A 387 9.93 -8.77 -22.25
CA GLN A 387 10.02 -8.05 -23.52
C GLN A 387 8.72 -8.15 -24.35
N LYS A 388 8.23 -7.01 -24.84
CA LYS A 388 7.65 -6.80 -26.19
C LYS A 388 7.29 -5.32 -26.39
N GLN A 389 8.02 -4.67 -27.30
CA GLN A 389 7.95 -3.24 -27.68
C GLN A 389 8.08 -2.26 -26.50
N ILE A 390 8.94 -1.25 -26.65
CA ILE A 390 9.10 -0.21 -25.62
C ILE A 390 7.81 0.60 -25.58
N ASN A 391 6.89 0.21 -24.69
CA ASN A 391 5.72 1.00 -24.35
C ASN A 391 6.23 2.37 -23.83
N PRO A 392 5.71 3.52 -24.30
CA PRO A 392 6.08 4.84 -23.78
C PRO A 392 6.05 4.91 -22.24
N PHE A 393 5.19 4.12 -21.61
CA PHE A 393 5.13 4.00 -20.16
C PHE A 393 6.37 3.32 -19.56
N VAL A 394 6.86 2.25 -20.18
CA VAL A 394 8.10 1.55 -19.75
C VAL A 394 9.30 2.46 -19.94
N TYR A 395 9.35 3.19 -21.05
CA TYR A 395 10.38 4.19 -21.28
C TYR A 395 10.37 5.28 -20.19
N TYR A 396 9.20 5.81 -19.85
CA TYR A 396 9.05 6.79 -18.79
C TYR A 396 9.47 6.24 -17.42
N ILE A 397 9.16 4.98 -17.10
CA ILE A 397 9.62 4.34 -15.85
C ILE A 397 11.15 4.26 -15.82
N ILE A 398 11.78 3.82 -16.91
CA ILE A 398 13.25 3.72 -17.01
C ILE A 398 13.88 5.11 -16.86
N PHE A 399 13.32 6.11 -17.52
CA PHE A 399 13.77 7.50 -17.42
C PHE A 399 13.63 8.03 -15.99
N ASN A 400 12.47 7.83 -15.35
CA ASN A 400 12.26 8.29 -13.98
C ASN A 400 13.20 7.58 -12.98
N LEU A 401 13.47 6.29 -13.17
CA LEU A 401 14.47 5.56 -12.40
C LEU A 401 15.86 6.17 -12.57
N SER A 402 16.23 6.59 -13.78
CA SER A 402 17.54 7.21 -14.03
C SER A 402 17.68 8.58 -13.35
N GLU A 403 16.60 9.36 -13.29
CA GLU A 403 16.56 10.61 -12.53
C GLU A 403 16.63 10.35 -11.01
N VAL A 404 15.93 9.33 -10.48
CA VAL A 404 15.98 8.94 -9.06
C VAL A 404 17.37 8.46 -8.67
N ILE A 405 18.02 7.65 -9.51
CA ILE A 405 19.41 7.20 -9.32
C ILE A 405 20.34 8.42 -9.24
N GLN A 406 20.14 9.42 -10.10
CA GLN A 406 20.91 10.66 -10.05
C GLN A 406 20.62 11.49 -8.81
N GLY A 407 19.35 11.58 -8.39
CA GLY A 407 18.97 12.25 -7.16
C GLY A 407 19.68 11.64 -5.96
N ILE A 408 19.75 10.30 -5.90
CA ILE A 408 20.48 9.56 -4.87
C ILE A 408 22.00 9.76 -4.98
N SER A 409 22.55 9.81 -6.20
CA SER A 409 24.00 9.93 -6.43
C SER A 409 24.56 11.29 -6.00
N VAL A 410 23.73 12.33 -6.08
CA VAL A 410 24.04 13.72 -5.71
C VAL A 410 23.61 14.03 -4.27
N PHE A 411 22.70 13.23 -3.69
CA PHE A 411 22.18 13.42 -2.33
C PHE A 411 23.30 13.51 -1.29
N GLY A 412 23.42 14.68 -0.64
CA GLY A 412 24.41 14.94 0.41
C GLY A 412 25.78 15.41 -0.08
N LYS A 413 26.05 15.40 -1.40
CA LYS A 413 27.27 15.98 -2.00
C LYS A 413 27.11 17.44 -2.38
N ASP A 414 25.94 17.76 -2.92
CA ASP A 414 25.60 19.11 -3.39
C ASP A 414 24.11 19.32 -3.11
N PHE A 415 23.80 20.09 -2.07
CA PHE A 415 22.43 20.30 -1.62
C PHE A 415 21.59 21.00 -2.69
N GLU A 416 22.18 21.89 -3.49
CA GLU A 416 21.47 22.62 -4.54
C GLU A 416 21.07 21.71 -5.68
N LYS A 417 22.00 20.90 -6.19
CA LYS A 417 21.70 19.90 -7.23
C LYS A 417 20.76 18.81 -6.72
N THR A 418 20.87 18.45 -5.44
CA THR A 418 19.94 17.51 -4.78
C THR A 418 18.54 18.10 -4.74
N ALA A 419 18.39 19.34 -4.29
CA ALA A 419 17.10 20.02 -4.26
C ALA A 419 16.51 20.13 -5.67
N ALA A 420 17.33 20.50 -6.67
CA ALA A 420 16.92 20.64 -8.08
C ALA A 420 16.43 19.33 -8.68
N ASN A 421 17.16 18.23 -8.44
CA ASN A 421 16.72 16.92 -8.89
C ASN A 421 15.45 16.47 -8.14
N LEU A 422 15.42 16.56 -6.81
CA LEU A 422 14.29 16.09 -5.99
C LEU A 422 13.00 16.89 -6.24
N SER A 423 13.08 18.18 -6.58
CA SER A 423 11.90 18.96 -6.97
C SER A 423 11.20 18.43 -8.24
N VAL A 424 11.91 17.67 -9.07
CA VAL A 424 11.39 17.10 -10.33
C VAL A 424 11.06 15.63 -10.19
N THR A 425 11.96 14.85 -9.56
CA THR A 425 11.80 13.40 -9.44
C THR A 425 10.66 12.99 -8.52
N LEU A 426 10.46 13.70 -7.40
CA LEU A 426 9.42 13.34 -6.43
C LEU A 426 8.01 13.38 -7.05
N PRO A 427 7.56 14.45 -7.74
CA PRO A 427 6.29 14.44 -8.45
C PRO A 427 6.23 13.38 -9.56
N ALA A 428 7.32 13.20 -10.32
CA ALA A 428 7.39 12.26 -11.42
C ALA A 428 7.21 10.78 -10.97
N THR A 429 7.70 10.42 -9.78
CA THR A 429 7.47 9.07 -9.23
C THR A 429 5.98 8.77 -8.95
N VAL A 430 5.19 9.77 -8.56
CA VAL A 430 3.74 9.59 -8.32
C VAL A 430 2.98 9.38 -9.63
N VAL A 431 3.46 9.97 -10.72
CA VAL A 431 2.86 9.84 -12.05
C VAL A 431 2.81 8.38 -12.48
N VAL A 432 3.84 7.60 -12.18
CA VAL A 432 3.84 6.15 -12.43
C VAL A 432 2.64 5.49 -11.74
N SER A 433 2.40 5.82 -10.48
CA SER A 433 1.24 5.31 -9.72
C SER A 433 -0.09 5.79 -10.28
N LYS A 434 -0.18 7.05 -10.73
CA LYS A 434 -1.37 7.62 -11.38
C LYS A 434 -1.73 6.88 -12.65
N VAL A 435 -0.75 6.67 -13.53
CA VAL A 435 -0.95 5.97 -14.81
C VAL A 435 -1.42 4.53 -14.57
N LEU A 436 -0.83 3.82 -13.60
CA LEU A 436 -1.29 2.47 -13.23
C LEU A 436 -2.76 2.43 -12.79
N VAL A 437 -3.21 3.44 -12.02
CA VAL A 437 -4.63 3.53 -11.63
C VAL A 437 -5.52 3.89 -12.81
N VAL A 438 -5.09 4.78 -13.70
CA VAL A 438 -5.86 5.14 -14.91
C VAL A 438 -6.04 3.93 -15.85
N ILE A 439 -5.04 3.06 -15.95
CA ILE A 439 -5.11 1.83 -16.76
C ILE A 439 -6.03 0.76 -16.12
N SER A 440 -6.43 0.94 -14.85
CA SER A 440 -7.26 -0.04 -14.16
C SER A 440 -8.65 -0.21 -14.82
N PRO A 441 -9.20 -1.44 -14.84
CA PRO A 441 -10.51 -1.69 -15.44
C PRO A 441 -11.63 -0.88 -14.78
N LYS A 442 -11.50 -0.59 -13.48
CA LYS A 442 -12.48 0.22 -12.75
C LYS A 442 -12.60 1.65 -13.27
N ILE A 443 -11.49 2.29 -13.66
CA ILE A 443 -11.53 3.64 -14.25
C ILE A 443 -12.23 3.60 -15.61
N LYS A 444 -11.99 2.55 -16.40
CA LYS A 444 -12.70 2.34 -17.66
C LYS A 444 -14.21 2.24 -17.45
N ASP A 445 -14.66 1.44 -16.49
CA ASP A 445 -16.09 1.29 -16.16
C ASP A 445 -16.73 2.63 -15.75
N LEU A 446 -16.02 3.44 -14.95
CA LEU A 446 -16.47 4.77 -14.53
C LEU A 446 -16.57 5.74 -15.72
N LEU A 447 -15.62 5.69 -16.67
CA LEU A 447 -15.67 6.51 -17.88
C LEU A 447 -16.81 6.11 -18.80
N GLU A 448 -17.10 4.82 -18.94
CA GLU A 448 -18.26 4.33 -19.68
C GLU A 448 -19.58 4.74 -19.02
N GLU A 449 -19.65 4.82 -17.68
CA GLU A 449 -20.79 5.42 -16.98
C GLU A 449 -20.95 6.91 -17.29
N MET A 450 -19.85 7.68 -17.23
CA MET A 450 -19.85 9.12 -17.54
C MET A 450 -20.35 9.39 -18.97
N GLU A 451 -19.88 8.61 -19.94
CA GLU A 451 -20.28 8.76 -21.35
C GLU A 451 -21.77 8.42 -21.56
N ARG A 452 -22.28 7.35 -20.94
CA ARG A 452 -23.72 7.02 -21.00
C ARG A 452 -24.59 8.13 -20.42
N LYS A 453 -24.18 8.71 -19.29
CA LYS A 453 -24.94 9.81 -18.66
C LYS A 453 -24.83 11.12 -19.43
N LYS A 454 -23.67 11.46 -19.99
CA LYS A 454 -23.52 12.58 -20.92
C LYS A 454 -24.56 12.52 -22.04
N ASN A 455 -24.67 11.37 -22.71
CA ASN A 455 -25.62 11.20 -23.81
C ASN A 455 -27.07 11.35 -23.34
N THR A 456 -27.36 10.87 -22.12
CA THR A 456 -28.68 11.02 -21.49
C THR A 456 -29.02 12.49 -21.21
N TYR A 457 -28.08 13.28 -20.68
CA TYR A 457 -28.31 14.71 -20.38
C TYR A 457 -28.42 15.55 -21.65
N LEU A 458 -27.64 15.25 -22.69
CA LEU A 458 -27.72 15.95 -23.97
C LEU A 458 -29.01 15.63 -24.75
N ALA A 459 -29.56 14.43 -24.55
CA ALA A 459 -30.85 14.01 -25.11
C ALA A 459 -32.07 14.42 -24.26
N ALA A 460 -31.88 15.02 -23.09
CA ALA A 460 -32.99 15.44 -22.24
C ALA A 460 -33.87 16.49 -22.95
N GLU A 461 -35.19 16.46 -22.79
CA GLU A 461 -36.06 17.50 -23.39
C GLU A 461 -35.93 18.86 -22.67
N ASP A 462 -35.53 18.87 -21.40
CA ASP A 462 -35.36 20.12 -20.63
C ASP A 462 -34.05 20.83 -21.04
N GLU A 463 -34.19 21.97 -21.73
CA GLU A 463 -33.06 22.82 -22.12
C GLU A 463 -32.26 23.34 -20.92
N ALA A 464 -32.87 23.51 -19.75
CA ALA A 464 -32.13 23.93 -18.55
C ALA A 464 -31.13 22.85 -18.10
N VAL A 465 -31.49 21.56 -18.20
CA VAL A 465 -30.58 20.45 -17.90
C VAL A 465 -29.41 20.43 -18.88
N LYS A 466 -29.68 20.61 -20.19
CA LYS A 466 -28.63 20.73 -21.20
C LYS A 466 -27.71 21.91 -20.92
N LEU A 467 -28.27 23.06 -20.56
CA LEU A 467 -27.52 24.28 -20.29
C LEU A 467 -26.61 24.11 -19.06
N ILE A 468 -27.11 23.50 -17.98
CA ILE A 468 -26.32 23.19 -16.77
C ILE A 468 -25.15 22.28 -17.15
N TYR A 469 -25.42 21.18 -17.86
CA TYR A 469 -24.37 20.24 -18.28
C TYR A 469 -23.33 20.91 -19.18
N ARG A 470 -23.77 21.66 -20.22
CA ARG A 470 -22.88 22.40 -21.14
C ARG A 470 -22.03 23.44 -20.42
N LYS A 471 -22.58 24.12 -19.40
CA LYS A 471 -21.84 25.08 -18.58
C LYS A 471 -20.68 24.40 -17.86
N TYR A 472 -20.92 23.27 -17.18
CA TYR A 472 -19.86 22.53 -16.49
C TYR A 472 -18.89 21.84 -17.45
N ALA A 473 -19.35 21.34 -18.59
CA ALA A 473 -18.49 20.79 -19.64
C ALA A 473 -17.57 21.86 -20.25
N SER A 474 -18.10 23.06 -20.54
CA SER A 474 -17.31 24.20 -21.00
C SER A 474 -16.30 24.65 -19.94
N HIS A 475 -16.70 24.64 -18.66
CA HIS A 475 -15.79 24.94 -17.56
C HIS A 475 -14.67 23.90 -17.44
N ALA A 476 -14.98 22.60 -17.53
CA ALA A 476 -13.98 21.54 -17.56
C ALA A 476 -13.01 21.74 -18.73
N HIS A 477 -13.51 22.02 -19.94
CA HIS A 477 -12.68 22.28 -21.11
C HIS A 477 -11.73 23.47 -20.90
N LYS A 478 -12.23 24.59 -20.37
CA LYS A 478 -11.40 25.76 -20.02
C LYS A 478 -10.35 25.44 -18.95
N ALA A 479 -10.69 24.62 -17.95
CA ALA A 479 -9.76 24.16 -16.93
C ALA A 479 -8.66 23.25 -17.51
N VAL A 480 -8.99 22.34 -18.44
CA VAL A 480 -8.00 21.53 -19.19
C VAL A 480 -7.06 22.46 -19.94
N ILE A 481 -7.59 23.42 -20.71
CA ILE A 481 -6.78 24.33 -21.51
C ILE A 481 -5.86 25.15 -20.62
N LEU A 482 -6.35 25.65 -19.49
CA LEU A 482 -5.52 26.38 -18.54
C LEU A 482 -4.39 25.50 -17.98
N LEU A 483 -4.69 24.27 -17.56
CA LEU A 483 -3.69 23.33 -17.04
C LEU A 483 -2.62 23.02 -18.09
N PHE A 484 -3.03 22.64 -19.30
CA PHE A 484 -2.10 22.32 -20.39
C PHE A 484 -1.29 23.54 -20.81
N GLY A 485 -1.93 24.72 -20.89
CA GLY A 485 -1.27 25.98 -21.23
C GLY A 485 -0.20 26.36 -20.22
N CYS A 486 -0.54 26.43 -18.93
CA CYS A 486 0.42 26.74 -17.87
C CYS A 486 1.57 25.71 -17.83
N SER A 487 1.25 24.43 -17.96
CA SER A 487 2.27 23.38 -17.91
C SER A 487 3.19 23.42 -19.14
N LEU A 488 2.67 23.79 -20.33
CA LEU A 488 3.45 23.93 -21.56
C LEU A 488 4.47 25.08 -21.44
N VAL A 489 4.12 26.16 -20.75
CA VAL A 489 5.08 27.23 -20.42
C VAL A 489 6.25 26.67 -19.61
N GLY A 490 5.98 25.89 -18.56
CA GLY A 490 7.03 25.20 -17.80
C GLY A 490 7.90 24.30 -18.68
N LEU A 491 7.28 23.43 -19.49
CA LEU A 491 8.01 22.55 -20.41
C LEU A 491 8.92 23.33 -21.37
N SER A 492 8.44 24.46 -21.90
CA SER A 492 9.23 25.32 -22.78
C SER A 492 10.46 25.92 -22.08
N LEU A 493 10.34 26.27 -20.80
CA LEU A 493 11.46 26.74 -19.99
C LEU A 493 12.48 25.63 -19.72
N TYR A 494 12.03 24.39 -19.41
CA TYR A 494 12.95 23.25 -19.26
C TYR A 494 13.82 23.04 -20.51
N TYR A 495 13.21 23.13 -21.70
CA TYR A 495 13.92 22.89 -22.96
C TYR A 495 14.80 24.04 -23.42
N THR A 496 14.52 25.27 -22.99
CA THR A 496 15.26 26.45 -23.46
C THR A 496 16.36 26.91 -22.49
N THR A 497 16.18 26.67 -21.19
CA THR A 497 17.12 27.12 -20.15
C THR A 497 18.56 26.61 -20.33
N PRO A 498 18.81 25.33 -20.68
CA PRO A 498 20.16 24.83 -20.94
C PRO A 498 20.91 25.61 -22.03
N PHE A 499 20.23 25.94 -23.15
CA PHE A 499 20.83 26.68 -24.26
C PHE A 499 21.17 28.13 -23.87
N PHE A 500 20.27 28.80 -23.14
CA PHE A 500 20.54 30.16 -22.67
C PHE A 500 21.67 30.22 -21.65
N LEU A 501 21.82 29.22 -20.78
CA LEU A 501 22.93 29.14 -19.83
C LEU A 501 24.28 28.89 -20.53
N GLU A 502 24.27 28.13 -21.63
CA GLU A 502 25.44 27.89 -22.48
C GLU A 502 25.85 29.16 -23.25
N ASP A 503 24.90 29.87 -23.87
CA ASP A 503 25.14 31.11 -24.63
C ASP A 503 25.64 32.27 -23.74
N LEU A 504 25.18 32.34 -22.49
CA LEU A 504 25.53 33.42 -21.54
C LEU A 504 26.86 33.17 -20.80
N ASN A 505 27.56 32.05 -21.04
CA ASN A 505 28.80 31.67 -20.36
C ASN A 505 28.74 31.73 -18.82
N LEU A 506 27.56 31.56 -18.24
CA LEU A 506 27.35 31.55 -16.79
C LEU A 506 27.74 30.19 -16.20
N LYS A 507 29.02 29.79 -16.34
CA LYS A 507 29.54 28.55 -15.76
C LYS A 507 29.85 28.75 -14.26
N PRO A 508 29.34 27.90 -13.36
CA PRO A 508 29.82 27.87 -11.99
C PRO A 508 31.21 27.22 -11.96
N ASN A 509 32.24 28.07 -11.83
CA ASN A 509 33.67 27.76 -11.71
C ASN A 509 34.36 27.16 -12.96
N GLU A 510 35.54 27.69 -13.26
CA GLU A 510 36.35 27.49 -14.47
C GLU A 510 36.92 26.07 -14.70
N THR A 511 36.43 25.03 -14.01
CA THR A 511 37.11 23.72 -13.97
C THR A 511 36.27 22.53 -14.44
N VAL A 512 35.07 22.72 -15.01
CA VAL A 512 34.29 21.60 -15.56
C VAL A 512 33.83 21.90 -16.99
N ASP A 513 34.49 21.28 -17.96
CA ASP A 513 34.02 21.17 -19.33
C ASP A 513 32.82 20.20 -19.37
N GLY A 514 31.60 20.74 -19.25
CA GLY A 514 30.37 19.97 -19.36
C GLY A 514 29.25 20.80 -19.98
N HIS A 515 28.42 20.15 -20.81
CA HIS A 515 27.22 20.75 -21.39
C HIS A 515 26.09 20.84 -20.35
N TYR A 516 25.18 21.81 -20.51
CA TYR A 516 23.97 21.89 -19.70
C TYR A 516 22.92 20.87 -20.18
N PHE A 517 22.36 20.11 -19.24
CA PHE A 517 21.30 19.12 -19.51
C PHE A 517 19.94 19.65 -19.04
N ILE A 518 18.85 19.12 -19.61
CA ILE A 518 17.48 19.53 -19.26
C ILE A 518 17.18 19.21 -17.79
N VAL A 519 17.61 18.04 -17.35
CA VAL A 519 17.51 17.60 -15.95
C VAL A 519 18.76 16.83 -15.59
N SER A 520 19.08 16.75 -14.30
CA SER A 520 20.15 15.88 -13.83
C SER A 520 19.65 14.43 -13.88
N SER A 521 20.12 13.63 -14.86
CA SER A 521 19.82 12.21 -14.99
C SER A 521 21.10 11.38 -14.99
N TRP A 522 21.00 10.13 -14.54
CA TRP A 522 22.09 9.17 -14.64
C TRP A 522 22.00 8.42 -15.96
N PHE A 523 23.13 8.18 -16.62
CA PHE A 523 23.23 7.38 -17.84
C PHE A 523 24.30 6.30 -17.68
N PRO A 524 24.11 5.12 -18.30
CA PRO A 524 25.11 4.04 -18.29
C PRO A 524 26.30 4.32 -19.25
N PHE A 525 26.39 5.52 -19.81
CA PHE A 525 27.44 5.97 -20.71
C PHE A 525 27.84 7.42 -20.38
N ASP A 526 29.02 7.84 -20.83
CA ASP A 526 29.49 9.21 -20.63
C ASP A 526 28.61 10.23 -21.39
N GLN A 527 27.80 10.97 -20.64
CA GLN A 527 26.84 11.93 -21.15
C GLN A 527 27.50 13.13 -21.86
N ASN A 528 28.72 13.52 -21.47
CA ASN A 528 29.40 14.65 -22.10
C ASN A 528 29.92 14.25 -23.48
N ARG A 529 30.43 13.02 -23.61
CA ARG A 529 30.89 12.48 -24.89
C ARG A 529 29.74 12.20 -25.87
N TYR A 530 28.59 11.77 -25.37
CA TYR A 530 27.40 11.46 -26.15
C TYR A 530 26.24 12.42 -25.87
N TYR A 531 26.55 13.73 -25.82
CA TYR A 531 25.62 14.78 -25.43
C TYR A 531 24.29 14.75 -26.20
N THR A 532 24.33 14.73 -27.54
CA THR A 532 23.12 14.73 -28.37
C THR A 532 22.21 13.54 -28.07
N VAL A 533 22.77 12.37 -27.77
CA VAL A 533 22.00 11.16 -27.46
C VAL A 533 21.35 11.28 -26.07
N ALA A 534 22.11 11.71 -25.06
CA ALA A 534 21.59 11.95 -23.72
C ALA A 534 20.48 13.02 -23.73
N TYR A 535 20.69 14.13 -24.45
CA TYR A 535 19.72 15.20 -24.58
C TYR A 535 18.42 14.72 -25.25
N LEU A 536 18.51 13.93 -26.33
CA LEU A 536 17.32 13.35 -26.97
C LEU A 536 16.56 12.40 -26.04
N ILE A 537 17.27 11.59 -25.24
CA ILE A 537 16.63 10.72 -24.25
C ILE A 537 15.87 11.55 -23.20
N GLN A 538 16.48 12.61 -22.69
CA GLN A 538 15.81 13.51 -21.74
C GLN A 538 14.61 14.21 -22.35
N PHE A 539 14.74 14.70 -23.59
CA PHE A 539 13.66 15.35 -24.31
C PHE A 539 12.43 14.45 -24.44
N PHE A 540 12.60 13.21 -24.90
CA PHE A 540 11.47 12.28 -25.00
C PHE A 540 10.94 11.85 -23.62
N GLY A 541 11.82 11.65 -22.64
CA GLY A 541 11.44 11.25 -21.28
C GLY A 541 10.54 12.28 -20.61
N ILE A 542 10.94 13.55 -20.70
CA ILE A 542 10.22 14.68 -20.13
C ILE A 542 8.94 14.96 -20.92
N ALA A 543 8.94 14.88 -22.25
CA ALA A 543 7.73 15.04 -23.06
C ALA A 543 6.65 13.99 -22.72
N ILE A 544 7.07 12.73 -22.55
CA ILE A 544 6.16 11.64 -22.15
C ILE A 544 5.67 11.85 -20.71
N GLY A 545 6.56 12.19 -19.78
CA GLY A 545 6.21 12.48 -18.40
C GLY A 545 5.21 13.62 -18.25
N PHE A 546 5.47 14.72 -18.95
CA PHE A 546 4.58 15.87 -19.06
C PHE A 546 3.17 15.46 -19.51
N SER A 547 3.09 14.65 -20.57
CA SER A 547 1.82 14.15 -21.09
C SER A 547 1.07 13.34 -20.02
N TYR A 548 1.76 12.44 -19.30
CA TYR A 548 1.13 11.67 -18.23
C TYR A 548 0.65 12.52 -17.05
N VAL A 549 1.43 13.51 -16.61
CA VAL A 549 1.03 14.46 -15.55
C VAL A 549 -0.25 15.18 -15.95
N CYS A 550 -0.24 15.86 -17.10
CA CYS A 550 -1.35 16.69 -17.54
C CYS A 550 -2.63 15.86 -17.75
N ASN A 551 -2.53 14.68 -18.38
CA ASN A 551 -3.70 13.84 -18.64
C ASN A 551 -4.28 13.20 -17.38
N THR A 552 -3.45 12.74 -16.44
CA THR A 552 -3.94 12.11 -15.21
C THR A 552 -4.64 13.11 -14.30
N VAL A 553 -4.06 14.30 -14.13
CA VAL A 553 -4.69 15.41 -13.40
C VAL A 553 -5.97 15.85 -14.12
N ALA A 554 -5.95 15.88 -15.46
CA ALA A 554 -7.12 16.21 -16.25
C ALA A 554 -8.30 15.27 -16.06
N LEU A 555 -8.01 13.99 -15.98
CA LEU A 555 -9.02 12.98 -15.70
C LEU A 555 -9.70 13.22 -14.34
N TYR A 556 -8.90 13.47 -13.29
CA TYR A 556 -9.42 13.64 -11.93
C TYR A 556 -10.33 14.86 -11.81
N PHE A 557 -9.93 16.03 -12.32
CA PHE A 557 -10.82 17.18 -12.27
C PHE A 557 -12.07 16.96 -13.14
N CYS A 558 -11.96 16.26 -14.28
CA CYS A 558 -13.13 15.97 -15.12
C CYS A 558 -14.15 15.12 -14.35
N MET A 559 -13.70 14.12 -13.59
CA MET A 559 -14.56 13.30 -12.73
C MET A 559 -15.20 14.13 -11.60
N PHE A 560 -14.48 15.08 -11.01
CA PHE A 560 -15.02 15.96 -9.97
C PHE A 560 -16.04 16.96 -10.52
N ILE A 561 -15.75 17.60 -11.64
CA ILE A 561 -16.66 18.53 -12.31
C ILE A 561 -17.91 17.78 -12.80
N PHE A 562 -17.75 16.58 -13.34
CA PHE A 562 -18.88 15.73 -13.71
C PHE A 562 -19.77 15.41 -12.51
N SER A 563 -19.19 14.99 -11.38
CA SER A 563 -19.94 14.74 -10.14
C SER A 563 -20.67 16.01 -9.67
N THR A 564 -20.04 17.17 -9.78
CA THR A 564 -20.64 18.47 -9.45
C THR A 564 -21.84 18.76 -10.36
N ALA A 565 -21.71 18.51 -11.67
CA ALA A 565 -22.76 18.70 -12.65
C ALA A 565 -23.97 17.79 -12.38
N GLU A 566 -23.74 16.50 -12.06
CA GLU A 566 -24.83 15.57 -11.70
C GLU A 566 -25.61 16.06 -10.49
N LEU A 567 -24.92 16.47 -9.43
CA LEU A 567 -25.56 16.98 -8.21
C LEU A 567 -26.35 18.26 -8.52
N LYS A 568 -25.84 19.13 -9.41
CA LYS A 568 -26.55 20.35 -9.81
C LYS A 568 -27.79 20.08 -10.65
N ILE A 569 -27.73 19.10 -11.56
CA ILE A 569 -28.89 18.66 -12.35
C ILE A 569 -29.94 18.09 -11.40
N LEU A 570 -29.54 17.27 -10.43
CA LEU A 570 -30.46 16.71 -9.45
C LEU A 570 -31.12 17.80 -8.59
N GLN A 571 -30.37 18.83 -8.16
CA GLN A 571 -30.93 20.01 -7.49
C GLN A 571 -31.96 20.73 -8.37
N HIS A 572 -31.69 20.92 -9.67
CA HIS A 572 -32.63 21.56 -10.60
C HIS A 572 -33.93 20.76 -10.75
N VAL A 573 -33.83 19.44 -10.86
CA VAL A 573 -35.01 18.54 -10.92
C VAL A 573 -35.80 18.60 -9.62
N LEU A 574 -35.13 18.65 -8.46
CA LEU A 574 -35.79 18.79 -7.16
C LEU A 574 -36.52 20.13 -7.00
N LYS A 575 -35.91 21.26 -7.38
CA LYS A 575 -36.56 22.57 -7.31
C LYS A 575 -37.80 22.65 -8.21
N ASN A 576 -37.76 22.00 -9.37
CA ASN A 576 -38.84 21.98 -10.35
C ASN A 576 -39.68 20.69 -10.31
N PHE A 577 -39.74 20.01 -9.15
CA PHE A 577 -40.32 18.68 -9.01
C PHE A 577 -41.75 18.58 -9.57
N SER A 578 -42.61 19.56 -9.30
CA SER A 578 -43.99 19.60 -9.79
C SER A 578 -44.11 19.55 -11.31
N SER A 579 -43.22 20.27 -12.02
CA SER A 579 -43.17 20.29 -13.49
C SER A 579 -42.70 18.95 -14.05
N TYR A 580 -41.67 18.36 -13.44
CA TYR A 580 -41.17 17.04 -13.80
C TYR A 580 -42.20 15.93 -13.51
N ALA A 581 -42.99 16.04 -12.44
CA ALA A 581 -44.05 15.09 -12.13
C ALA A 581 -45.13 15.11 -13.23
N ARG A 582 -45.55 16.28 -13.71
CA ARG A 582 -46.47 16.41 -14.86
C ARG A 582 -45.88 15.88 -16.17
N ARG A 583 -44.55 15.89 -16.31
CA ARG A 583 -43.86 15.27 -17.46
C ARG A 583 -43.91 13.75 -17.37
N TYR A 584 -43.65 13.17 -16.19
CA TYR A 584 -43.78 11.73 -15.96
C TYR A 584 -45.21 11.25 -16.17
N GLU A 585 -46.20 12.05 -15.77
CA GLU A 585 -47.62 11.80 -16.02
C GLU A 585 -47.90 11.61 -17.51
N ARG A 586 -47.43 12.54 -18.35
CA ARG A 586 -47.60 12.50 -19.82
C ARG A 586 -46.84 11.36 -20.49
N ILE A 587 -45.59 11.11 -20.10
CA ILE A 587 -44.72 10.10 -20.76
C ILE A 587 -45.19 8.67 -20.45
N PHE A 588 -45.54 8.40 -19.20
CA PHE A 588 -45.89 7.04 -18.74
C PHE A 588 -47.39 6.81 -18.65
N ASN A 589 -48.22 7.80 -19.01
CA ASN A 589 -49.68 7.77 -18.91
C ASN A 589 -50.16 7.31 -17.52
N LEU A 590 -49.60 7.93 -16.47
CA LEU A 590 -49.88 7.63 -15.06
C LEU A 590 -50.80 8.71 -14.48
N SER A 591 -51.49 8.41 -13.38
CA SER A 591 -52.09 9.46 -12.54
C SER A 591 -51.00 10.35 -11.93
N TYR A 592 -51.26 11.65 -11.73
CA TYR A 592 -50.31 12.60 -11.14
C TYR A 592 -49.64 12.09 -9.84
N GLU A 593 -50.38 11.46 -8.92
CA GLU A 593 -49.84 10.88 -7.68
C GLU A 593 -48.78 9.79 -7.94
N ASN A 594 -49.09 8.84 -8.83
CA ASN A 594 -48.16 7.79 -9.24
C ASN A 594 -46.96 8.34 -10.02
N ALA A 595 -47.15 9.42 -10.78
CA ALA A 595 -46.06 10.13 -11.43
C ALA A 595 -45.10 10.79 -10.40
N GLN A 596 -45.64 11.41 -9.33
CA GLN A 596 -44.82 11.93 -8.24
C GLN A 596 -44.01 10.82 -7.53
N ARG A 597 -44.64 9.68 -7.22
CA ARG A 597 -43.96 8.52 -6.60
C ARG A 597 -42.84 7.97 -7.49
N ALA A 598 -43.11 7.82 -8.79
CA ALA A 598 -42.11 7.36 -9.77
C ALA A 598 -40.93 8.34 -9.88
N LEU A 599 -41.20 9.65 -9.92
CA LEU A 599 -40.18 10.69 -10.00
C LEU A 599 -39.27 10.70 -8.77
N VAL A 600 -39.82 10.68 -7.56
CA VAL A 600 -39.00 10.60 -6.33
C VAL A 600 -38.14 9.35 -6.30
N ARG A 601 -38.68 8.20 -6.71
CA ARG A 601 -37.90 6.96 -6.78
C ARG A 601 -36.74 7.09 -7.76
N ASN A 602 -36.96 7.75 -8.89
CA ASN A 602 -35.90 8.02 -9.86
C ASN A 602 -34.84 8.96 -9.28
N ILE A 603 -35.24 10.07 -8.65
CA ILE A 603 -34.33 11.03 -7.98
C ILE A 603 -33.46 10.33 -6.93
N ILE A 604 -34.05 9.48 -6.07
CA ILE A 604 -33.30 8.72 -5.06
C ILE A 604 -32.33 7.73 -5.71
N THR A 605 -32.76 7.08 -6.80
CA THR A 605 -31.91 6.15 -7.55
C THR A 605 -30.71 6.87 -8.16
N GLU A 606 -30.92 8.01 -8.80
CA GLU A 606 -29.85 8.84 -9.37
C GLU A 606 -28.92 9.38 -8.29
N HIS A 607 -29.45 9.90 -7.18
CA HIS A 607 -28.62 10.35 -6.04
C HIS A 607 -27.76 9.21 -5.48
N THR A 608 -28.33 8.01 -5.36
CA THR A 608 -27.61 6.82 -4.88
C THR A 608 -26.51 6.39 -5.86
N ARG A 609 -26.75 6.53 -7.17
CA ARG A 609 -25.73 6.28 -8.20
C ARG A 609 -24.59 7.30 -8.09
N SER A 610 -24.88 8.59 -7.97
CA SER A 610 -23.86 9.63 -7.78
C SER A 610 -23.05 9.42 -6.49
N ILE A 611 -23.67 9.01 -5.39
CA ILE A 611 -22.96 8.64 -4.15
C ILE A 611 -21.96 7.50 -4.43
N LYS A 612 -22.41 6.41 -5.07
CA LYS A 612 -21.55 5.27 -5.39
C LYS A 612 -20.41 5.64 -6.32
N PHE A 613 -20.68 6.47 -7.33
CA PHE A 613 -19.68 6.98 -8.26
C PHE A 613 -18.57 7.73 -7.51
N VAL A 614 -18.94 8.70 -6.66
CA VAL A 614 -17.97 9.45 -5.84
C VAL A 614 -17.20 8.55 -4.88
N GLU A 615 -17.87 7.58 -4.23
CA GLU A 615 -17.21 6.64 -3.33
C GLU A 615 -16.20 5.72 -4.05
N GLU A 616 -16.53 5.23 -5.24
CA GLU A 616 -15.60 4.40 -6.02
C GLU A 616 -14.42 5.22 -6.56
N VAL A 617 -14.66 6.43 -7.07
CA VAL A 617 -13.59 7.36 -7.46
C VAL A 617 -12.69 7.65 -6.27
N ASN A 618 -13.26 7.98 -5.10
CA ASN A 618 -12.50 8.27 -3.89
C ASN A 618 -11.64 7.08 -3.45
N LYS A 619 -12.17 5.85 -3.45
CA LYS A 619 -11.40 4.65 -3.08
C LYS A 619 -10.18 4.43 -3.98
N LEU A 620 -10.31 4.74 -5.27
CA LEU A 620 -9.24 4.57 -6.25
C LEU A 620 -8.14 5.62 -6.09
N ILE A 621 -8.50 6.87 -5.77
CA ILE A 621 -7.55 7.99 -5.79
C ILE A 621 -7.07 8.44 -4.41
N GLN A 622 -7.75 8.10 -3.29
CA GLN A 622 -7.46 8.69 -1.98
C GLN A 622 -6.00 8.53 -1.51
N LEU A 623 -5.34 7.40 -1.81
CA LEU A 623 -3.93 7.18 -1.45
C LEU A 623 -2.98 7.90 -2.41
N ILE A 624 -3.33 7.99 -3.70
CA ILE A 624 -2.59 8.81 -4.67
C ILE A 624 -2.65 10.28 -4.26
N MET A 625 -3.82 10.75 -3.85
CA MET A 625 -4.01 12.12 -3.37
C MET A 625 -3.20 12.39 -2.09
N LEU A 626 -2.99 11.39 -1.23
CA LEU A 626 -2.08 11.50 -0.08
C LEU A 626 -0.62 11.59 -0.52
N ALA A 627 -0.19 10.74 -1.46
CA ALA A 627 1.16 10.79 -2.01
C ALA A 627 1.44 12.13 -2.69
N ASP A 628 0.50 12.62 -3.52
CA ASP A 628 0.54 13.94 -4.13
C ASP A 628 0.65 15.03 -3.06
N PHE A 629 -0.22 15.02 -2.06
CA PHE A 629 -0.19 16.04 -1.00
C PHE A 629 1.18 16.12 -0.31
N LEU A 630 1.77 14.97 0.06
CA LEU A 630 3.08 14.93 0.72
C LEU A 630 4.21 15.35 -0.23
N LEU A 631 4.23 14.83 -1.45
CA LEU A 631 5.33 15.05 -2.39
C LEU A 631 5.29 16.45 -3.01
N TYR A 632 4.10 17.00 -3.28
CA TYR A 632 3.96 18.41 -3.63
C TYR A 632 4.37 19.32 -2.48
N SER A 633 4.06 18.99 -1.22
CA SER A 633 4.52 19.81 -0.09
C SER A 633 6.05 19.87 0.00
N LEU A 634 6.73 18.74 -0.26
CA LEU A 634 8.18 18.64 -0.28
C LEU A 634 8.79 19.34 -1.52
N GLN A 635 8.18 19.17 -2.69
CA GLN A 635 8.56 19.88 -3.91
C GLN A 635 8.50 21.40 -3.72
N MET A 636 7.41 21.91 -3.16
CA MET A 636 7.22 23.35 -2.93
C MET A 636 8.27 23.90 -1.97
N ALA A 637 8.66 23.13 -0.95
CA ALA A 637 9.75 23.50 -0.05
C ALA A 637 11.10 23.63 -0.80
N PHE A 638 11.45 22.66 -1.66
CA PHE A 638 12.70 22.72 -2.43
C PHE A 638 12.72 23.86 -3.45
N LEU A 639 11.59 24.12 -4.13
CA LEU A 639 11.48 25.24 -5.08
C LEU A 639 11.66 26.59 -4.38
N VAL A 640 11.08 26.77 -3.18
CA VAL A 640 11.28 28.00 -2.40
C VAL A 640 12.74 28.18 -2.00
N VAL A 641 13.40 27.11 -1.56
CA VAL A 641 14.84 27.16 -1.21
C VAL A 641 15.69 27.55 -2.42
N GLN A 642 15.42 27.01 -3.60
CA GLN A 642 16.11 27.39 -4.84
C GLN A 642 15.86 28.85 -5.24
N MET A 643 14.64 29.34 -5.07
CA MET A 643 14.31 30.74 -5.35
C MET A 643 15.05 31.73 -4.44
N LEU A 644 15.22 31.36 -3.16
CA LEU A 644 15.85 32.22 -2.15
C LEU A 644 17.38 32.18 -2.19
N ASN A 645 17.97 31.16 -2.80
CA ASN A 645 19.42 31.04 -2.89
C ASN A 645 19.97 31.99 -3.95
N ASN A 646 20.68 33.04 -3.51
CA ASN A 646 21.26 34.05 -4.39
C ASN A 646 22.47 33.54 -5.20
N GLU A 647 23.04 32.39 -4.84
CA GLU A 647 24.14 31.77 -5.58
C GLU A 647 23.66 31.12 -6.90
N ILE A 648 22.36 30.84 -7.01
CA ILE A 648 21.75 30.24 -8.21
C ILE A 648 21.53 31.32 -9.31
N PRO A 649 21.93 31.05 -10.57
CA PRO A 649 21.68 31.92 -11.70
C PRO A 649 20.22 32.41 -11.79
N PHE A 650 20.03 33.68 -12.16
CA PHE A 650 18.70 34.30 -12.24
C PHE A 650 17.71 33.48 -13.10
N LEU A 651 18.17 32.91 -14.20
CA LEU A 651 17.33 32.13 -15.11
C LEU A 651 16.77 30.85 -14.44
N LEU A 652 17.59 30.11 -13.69
CA LEU A 652 17.18 28.92 -12.93
C LEU A 652 16.24 29.27 -11.76
N ARG A 653 16.40 30.47 -11.17
CA ARG A 653 15.45 30.99 -10.17
C ARG A 653 14.09 31.33 -10.78
N CYS A 654 14.07 31.92 -11.98
CA CYS A 654 12.84 32.18 -12.73
C CYS A 654 12.12 30.89 -13.12
N GLU A 655 12.88 29.87 -13.51
CA GLU A 655 12.37 28.51 -13.76
C GLU A 655 11.71 27.93 -12.49
N SER A 656 12.43 27.96 -11.35
CA SER A 656 11.94 27.48 -10.05
C SER A 656 10.65 28.20 -9.62
N PHE A 657 10.59 29.51 -9.82
CA PHE A 657 9.38 30.31 -9.57
C PHE A 657 8.21 29.89 -10.47
N THR A 658 8.47 29.65 -11.75
CA THR A 658 7.44 29.20 -12.69
C THR A 658 6.87 27.83 -12.27
N TYR A 659 7.71 26.89 -11.82
CA TYR A 659 7.25 25.61 -11.30
C TYR A 659 6.46 25.72 -10.01
N PHE A 660 6.84 26.63 -9.12
CA PHE A 660 6.09 26.90 -7.91
C PHE A 660 4.68 27.39 -8.25
N VAL A 661 4.55 28.29 -9.21
CA VAL A 661 3.26 28.80 -9.69
C VAL A 661 2.44 27.70 -10.36
N ILE A 662 3.03 26.91 -11.27
CA ILE A 662 2.34 25.81 -11.96
C ILE A 662 1.82 24.78 -10.95
N SER A 663 2.66 24.37 -10.00
CA SER A 663 2.30 23.39 -8.97
C SER A 663 1.18 23.91 -8.05
N THR A 664 1.22 25.20 -7.70
CA THR A 664 0.14 25.86 -6.94
C THR A 664 -1.18 25.87 -7.71
N VAL A 665 -1.15 26.24 -9.00
CA VAL A 665 -2.34 26.24 -9.86
C VAL A 665 -2.92 24.83 -9.98
N GLN A 666 -2.07 23.81 -10.17
CA GLN A 666 -2.50 22.43 -10.29
C GLN A 666 -3.19 21.92 -9.01
N LEU A 667 -2.60 22.19 -7.84
CA LEU A 667 -3.19 21.87 -6.54
C LEU A 667 -4.51 22.62 -6.34
N PHE A 668 -4.54 23.92 -6.63
CA PHE A 668 -5.75 24.73 -6.49
C PHE A 668 -6.90 24.20 -7.34
N LEU A 669 -6.67 23.94 -8.64
CA LEU A 669 -7.70 23.39 -9.53
C LEU A 669 -8.25 22.06 -9.00
N THR A 670 -7.37 21.16 -8.56
CA THR A 670 -7.77 19.84 -8.05
C THR A 670 -8.62 19.96 -6.79
N TYR A 671 -8.20 20.78 -5.82
CA TYR A 671 -8.87 20.93 -4.53
C TYR A 671 -10.15 21.75 -4.63
N TRP A 672 -10.17 22.77 -5.49
CA TRP A 672 -11.35 23.58 -5.74
C TRP A 672 -12.49 22.74 -6.30
N HIS A 673 -12.23 21.91 -7.32
CA HIS A 673 -13.27 21.05 -7.90
C HIS A 673 -13.72 19.93 -6.95
N ALA A 674 -12.82 19.37 -6.15
CA ALA A 674 -13.20 18.43 -5.09
C ALA A 674 -14.08 19.10 -4.02
N HIS A 675 -13.79 20.36 -3.67
CA HIS A 675 -14.57 21.15 -2.73
C HIS A 675 -15.96 21.53 -3.26
N LEU A 676 -16.09 21.78 -4.57
CA LEU A 676 -17.40 22.02 -5.19
C LEU A 676 -18.34 20.82 -5.05
N VAL A 677 -17.84 19.59 -5.16
CA VAL A 677 -18.66 18.38 -4.92
C VAL A 677 -19.19 18.35 -3.50
N PHE A 678 -18.37 18.76 -2.52
CA PHE A 678 -18.80 18.87 -1.12
C PHE A 678 -19.95 19.86 -0.96
N ILE A 679 -19.80 21.09 -1.49
CA ILE A 679 -20.83 22.14 -1.41
C ILE A 679 -22.12 21.67 -2.10
N GLU A 680 -22.02 21.20 -3.35
CA GLU A 680 -23.21 20.85 -4.12
C GLU A 680 -23.92 19.60 -3.59
N SER A 681 -23.23 18.73 -2.85
CA SER A 681 -23.89 17.62 -2.16
C SER A 681 -24.76 18.08 -0.99
N GLN A 682 -24.36 19.12 -0.26
CA GLN A 682 -25.15 19.71 0.83
C GLN A 682 -26.38 20.44 0.28
N ASN A 683 -26.20 21.12 -0.85
CA ASN A 683 -27.27 21.87 -1.52
C ASN A 683 -28.44 21.00 -2.02
N ILE A 684 -28.30 19.67 -2.07
CA ILE A 684 -29.43 18.76 -2.35
C ILE A 684 -30.52 18.88 -1.28
N ALA A 685 -30.14 18.99 -0.01
CA ALA A 685 -31.10 19.17 1.08
C ALA A 685 -31.86 20.49 0.92
N GLN A 686 -31.13 21.57 0.59
CA GLN A 686 -31.70 22.88 0.35
C GLN A 686 -32.64 22.88 -0.86
N ALA A 687 -32.23 22.26 -1.98
CA ALA A 687 -33.06 22.14 -3.18
C ALA A 687 -34.34 21.34 -2.94
N ALA A 688 -34.30 20.29 -2.11
CA ALA A 688 -35.49 19.56 -1.71
C ALA A 688 -36.43 20.43 -0.84
N PHE A 689 -35.87 21.27 0.04
CA PHE A 689 -36.67 22.19 0.86
C PHE A 689 -37.28 23.35 0.07
N GLU A 690 -36.57 23.86 -0.94
CA GLU A 690 -37.05 24.91 -1.85
C GLU A 690 -38.10 24.43 -2.87
N SER A 691 -38.36 23.12 -2.92
CA SER A 691 -39.45 22.57 -3.73
C SER A 691 -40.82 22.90 -3.14
N GLU A 692 -41.89 22.75 -3.91
CA GLU A 692 -43.29 22.91 -3.47
C GLU A 692 -43.78 21.76 -2.57
N TRP A 693 -42.92 21.28 -1.66
CA TRP A 693 -43.09 20.03 -0.90
C TRP A 693 -44.36 19.93 -0.08
N THR A 694 -44.97 21.06 0.26
CA THR A 694 -46.24 21.12 0.98
C THR A 694 -47.40 20.52 0.18
N THR A 695 -47.32 20.56 -1.15
CA THR A 695 -48.36 20.08 -2.07
C THR A 695 -48.20 18.60 -2.47
N TYR A 696 -47.11 17.95 -2.08
CA TYR A 696 -46.81 16.59 -2.52
C TYR A 696 -47.56 15.53 -1.72
N GLU A 697 -47.68 14.34 -2.32
CA GLU A 697 -48.22 13.15 -1.67
C GLU A 697 -47.46 12.78 -0.38
N LEU A 698 -48.16 12.16 0.57
CA LEU A 698 -47.59 11.83 1.88
C LEU A 698 -46.35 10.93 1.75
N ASP A 699 -46.37 9.97 0.83
CA ASP A 699 -45.26 9.05 0.58
C ASP A 699 -44.03 9.76 0.00
N VAL A 700 -44.28 10.78 -0.83
CA VAL A 700 -43.25 11.62 -1.45
C VAL A 700 -42.61 12.51 -0.38
N LYS A 701 -43.41 13.14 0.49
CA LYS A 701 -42.92 13.90 1.65
C LYS A 701 -42.03 13.05 2.56
N LYS A 702 -42.46 11.83 2.90
CA LYS A 702 -41.66 10.88 3.70
C LYS A 702 -40.33 10.54 3.03
N SER A 703 -40.35 10.32 1.73
CA SER A 703 -39.14 10.00 0.95
C SER A 703 -38.17 11.19 0.85
N LEU A 704 -38.69 12.41 0.71
CA LEU A 704 -37.89 13.64 0.74
C LEU A 704 -37.21 13.86 2.10
N ILE A 705 -37.87 13.53 3.22
CA ILE A 705 -37.23 13.58 4.54
C ILE A 705 -36.00 12.66 4.60
N VAL A 706 -36.09 11.44 4.05
CA VAL A 706 -34.96 10.51 3.97
C VAL A 706 -33.85 11.06 3.08
N LEU A 707 -34.20 11.63 1.93
CA LEU A 707 -33.26 12.28 1.01
C LEU A 707 -32.52 13.43 1.70
N ILE A 708 -33.24 14.34 2.35
CA ILE A 708 -32.68 15.47 3.10
C ILE A 708 -31.74 14.96 4.19
N ARG A 709 -32.17 13.98 4.98
CA ARG A 709 -31.35 13.38 6.05
C ARG A 709 -30.06 12.75 5.49
N ARG A 710 -30.12 12.10 4.32
CA ARG A 710 -28.93 11.56 3.66
C ARG A 710 -28.02 12.65 3.11
N ALA A 711 -28.57 13.73 2.55
CA ALA A 711 -27.81 14.86 2.00
C ALA A 711 -27.05 15.66 3.09
N GLN A 712 -27.46 15.57 4.36
CA GLN A 712 -26.70 16.12 5.49
C GLN A 712 -25.33 15.42 5.72
N ILE A 713 -25.10 14.25 5.09
CA ILE A 713 -23.79 13.60 5.03
C ILE A 713 -23.15 13.95 3.69
N PRO A 714 -22.30 15.00 3.63
CA PRO A 714 -21.79 15.50 2.36
C PRO A 714 -20.85 14.50 1.68
N LEU A 715 -20.87 14.51 0.37
CA LEU A 715 -19.92 13.79 -0.47
C LEU A 715 -18.58 14.51 -0.43
N CYS A 716 -17.50 13.81 -0.09
CA CYS A 716 -16.17 14.39 -0.07
C CYS A 716 -15.11 13.40 -0.54
N PHE A 717 -14.16 13.89 -1.32
CA PHE A 717 -12.91 13.18 -1.58
C PHE A 717 -11.96 13.34 -0.40
N SER A 718 -11.11 12.34 -0.19
CA SER A 718 -10.21 12.23 0.97
C SER A 718 -8.75 12.13 0.53
N ILE A 719 -7.87 12.72 1.34
CA ILE A 719 -6.41 12.65 1.24
C ILE A 719 -5.98 11.55 2.23
N GLY A 720 -5.95 10.32 1.71
CA GLY A 720 -5.79 9.12 2.53
C GLY A 720 -6.82 9.07 3.67
N PRO A 721 -6.48 8.43 4.81
CA PRO A 721 -7.34 8.43 5.99
C PRO A 721 -7.25 9.72 6.83
N ILE A 722 -6.51 10.74 6.38
CA ILE A 722 -6.03 11.84 7.23
C ILE A 722 -6.89 13.10 7.07
N TYR A 723 -7.02 13.61 5.83
CA TYR A 723 -7.71 14.87 5.55
C TYR A 723 -8.82 14.69 4.52
N LYS A 724 -9.80 15.60 4.53
CA LYS A 724 -10.77 15.74 3.44
C LYS A 724 -10.24 16.76 2.44
N MET A 725 -10.42 16.52 1.14
CA MET A 725 -10.04 17.44 0.07
C MET A 725 -10.93 18.69 0.09
N LYS A 726 -10.56 19.64 0.94
CA LYS A 726 -11.19 20.96 1.08
C LYS A 726 -10.15 22.04 0.84
N ILE A 727 -10.60 23.24 0.47
CA ILE A 727 -9.71 24.39 0.29
C ILE A 727 -8.93 24.70 1.56
N ASP A 728 -9.50 24.49 2.75
CA ASP A 728 -8.81 24.65 4.03
C ASP A 728 -7.50 23.83 4.12
N ALA A 729 -7.49 22.62 3.56
CA ALA A 729 -6.31 21.77 3.52
C ALA A 729 -5.22 22.30 2.58
N LEU A 730 -5.61 22.98 1.50
CA LEU A 730 -4.68 23.67 0.59
C LEU A 730 -4.02 24.87 1.28
N ILE A 731 -4.80 25.63 2.07
CA ILE A 731 -4.31 26.80 2.81
C ILE A 731 -3.20 26.41 3.80
N VAL A 732 -3.27 25.22 4.40
CA VAL A 732 -2.21 24.70 5.28
C VAL A 732 -0.90 24.48 4.50
N VAL A 733 -0.96 23.90 3.30
CA VAL A 733 0.22 23.65 2.47
C VAL A 733 0.85 24.94 1.97
N THR A 734 0.03 25.89 1.50
CA THR A 734 0.54 27.18 1.00
C THR A 734 1.06 28.06 2.15
N ASN A 735 0.45 27.99 3.34
CA ASN A 735 0.90 28.77 4.48
C ASN A 735 2.15 28.20 5.16
N CYS A 736 2.40 26.88 5.13
CA CYS A 736 3.65 26.32 5.65
C CYS A 736 4.90 26.87 4.93
N GLY A 737 4.78 27.26 3.66
CA GLY A 737 5.84 27.98 2.94
C GLY A 737 5.98 29.47 3.34
N ALA A 738 5.03 30.02 4.10
CA ALA A 738 4.92 31.45 4.42
C ALA A 738 4.98 31.78 5.93
N ILE A 739 5.32 30.84 6.82
CA ILE A 739 5.40 31.12 8.26
C ILE A 739 6.65 31.94 8.61
N ARG A 740 6.42 33.26 8.58
CA ARG A 740 6.84 34.35 9.49
C ARG A 740 8.31 34.52 9.87
N GLN A 741 8.92 35.37 9.07
CA GLN A 741 9.89 36.43 9.41
C GLN A 741 9.31 37.53 10.34
N LYS A 742 8.48 37.19 11.35
CA LYS A 742 7.92 38.15 12.31
C LYS A 742 8.10 37.66 13.75
N GLN A 743 9.34 37.68 14.24
CA GLN A 743 9.71 37.91 15.64
C GLN A 743 11.25 37.85 15.78
N ILE A 744 11.95 38.81 15.17
CA ILE A 744 13.29 39.21 15.63
C ILE A 744 13.29 40.73 15.59
N ASN A 745 12.80 41.34 16.67
CA ASN A 745 13.25 42.67 17.06
C ASN A 745 14.29 42.45 18.16
N PRO A 746 15.48 43.06 18.06
CA PRO A 746 16.58 42.80 18.97
C PRO A 746 16.36 43.56 20.27
N PHE A 747 16.55 42.86 21.39
CA PHE A 747 17.27 43.41 22.52
C PHE A 747 18.56 42.60 22.66
#